data_AF-A0A2W4S456-F1
#
_entry.id   AF-A0A2W4S456-F1
#
_cell.length_a   1.000
_cell.length_b   1.000
_cell.length_c   1.000
_cell.angle_alpha   90.00
_cell.angle_beta   90.00
_cell.angle_gamma   90.00
#
_symmetry.space_group_name_H-M   'P 1'
#
loop_
_entity.id
_entity.type
_entity.pdbx_description
1 polymer ?
#
loop_
_entity_poly.entity_id
_entity_poly.type
_entity_poly.pdbx_seq_one_letter_code
_entity_poly.pdbx_strand_id
1 'polypeptide(L)'
;MPAGRLGARAAIPGLAGGWEPATLERLDPSCGGCCMPVQRPASYSTLLALLVLGIASACGDDPGGPRTPAVVEPLTPSPISATAGTSVSLAVRVLDNRGDPMPGVAVNWTVISGGGTISGGASGPDGRAEAVWVLGVQVGEQRAQASVEGAGSTVFTVDAAPLTTPTITSIAPAVLRPGITATITGGGFAANPAENTVTVAGVAAAVTAASPNELTITVPDADRLPCRPTGPVPVVVTVAGARGSIDHPLEVATRRSLGPGESVLIADASAVRCNELPNDGGRYVIAVFNRSTVLSSTSAFRLRGASGSAAADQAPAIADVAPPAADAMVAAALLARQPASHVLASGPQEELQRALRERGAAHERMLALNLDLLRRVGPRRPAARDAAGVAANARIAAAVAASAPPAVGDTVRFRIPNIDSANLCQNPIEVVGRVVYSGTRAVVFEDVDAPLAGRIDSLYVKLGEEYDNTIHRIITQYFGDPLKLDPATDANGRLYMLFSKVINDFNGNVFAFVFSGDLFPRSQCSQSNQAEIFYGSVPTVLSDDPFDFNVSSNAWYRYTRGVLSHEVKHIASFAERISRNGVAEEEWLEEGTARIAEELLMREILGFIWKGNTTYAVGMRCVIFVRQDPACAGTPYGMWSAFVGLGDYLEQNETSTPLGRPEGTEDFSFYGSAWALVRWAVDHTASDEAAFLRALTQQSSLRGVANLEAQTGLSFGEMVADYVLALALDDRPGFDPARSRLRMLSWNLYDMFTNLHEVQPHAFPHPYPLVPRAITFGDFDVSVPTLRAGTASIFELSGAQTGPQTIELASASGGAPPTTLGLHIVRVQ
;
A
#
# COMPACT_ATOMS: atom_id res chain seq x y z
N MET A 1 28.59 33.75 -16.13
CA MET A 1 29.96 34.12 -15.71
C MET A 1 29.85 35.09 -14.53
N PRO A 2 30.84 35.20 -13.62
CA PRO A 2 31.46 34.07 -12.94
C PRO A 2 31.80 34.30 -11.43
N ALA A 3 31.96 33.19 -10.71
CA ALA A 3 32.98 32.90 -9.66
C ALA A 3 33.15 33.76 -8.38
N GLY A 4 33.14 33.05 -7.25
CA GLY A 4 33.84 33.38 -5.99
C GLY A 4 34.14 32.07 -5.23
N ARG A 5 35.36 31.86 -4.71
CA ARG A 5 35.87 30.55 -4.22
C ARG A 5 36.80 30.73 -3.01
N LEU A 6 37.08 29.65 -2.26
CA LEU A 6 37.99 29.52 -1.08
C LEU A 6 37.36 30.05 0.23
N GLY A 7 37.54 29.51 1.44
CA GLY A 7 38.51 28.55 2.04
C GLY A 7 39.10 29.16 3.34
N ALA A 8 39.50 28.49 4.42
CA ALA A 8 39.50 27.07 4.83
C ALA A 8 39.84 26.90 6.35
N ARG A 9 39.64 25.69 6.91
CA ARG A 9 40.36 25.02 8.05
C ARG A 9 40.43 25.62 9.48
N ALA A 10 39.96 24.83 10.47
CA ALA A 10 40.72 24.25 11.62
C ALA A 10 39.77 23.38 12.51
N ALA A 11 40.23 22.54 13.48
CA ALA A 11 40.91 21.24 13.33
C ALA A 11 40.82 20.35 14.63
N ILE A 12 40.43 19.05 14.50
CA ILE A 12 40.89 17.86 15.32
C ILE A 12 40.39 17.77 16.81
N PRO A 13 40.26 16.60 17.52
CA PRO A 13 40.45 15.14 17.20
C PRO A 13 39.30 14.13 17.56
N GLY A 14 39.37 12.90 16.99
CA GLY A 14 38.97 11.59 17.59
C GLY A 14 37.47 11.22 17.62
N LEU A 15 37.01 9.97 17.42
CA LEU A 15 37.60 8.63 17.22
C LEU A 15 36.77 7.89 16.13
N ALA A 16 37.36 7.40 15.04
CA ALA A 16 37.76 6.00 14.80
C ALA A 16 36.61 4.96 14.63
N GLY A 17 36.43 4.47 13.39
CA GLY A 17 35.52 3.35 13.08
C GLY A 17 35.10 3.28 11.60
N GLY A 18 35.92 2.68 10.73
CA GLY A 18 35.60 2.43 9.32
C GLY A 18 36.37 1.23 8.78
N TRP A 19 35.74 0.41 7.94
CA TRP A 19 36.25 -0.89 7.45
C TRP A 19 35.94 -1.06 5.96
N GLU A 20 36.99 -1.26 5.14
CA GLU A 20 36.98 -1.98 3.85
C GLU A 20 38.44 -2.04 3.31
N PRO A 21 38.80 -2.91 2.35
CA PRO A 21 38.99 -4.35 2.58
C PRO A 21 40.40 -4.84 2.19
N ALA A 22 40.79 -6.05 2.62
CA ALA A 22 42.00 -6.72 2.12
C ALA A 22 41.84 -8.25 2.09
N THR A 23 42.41 -8.88 1.06
CA THR A 23 42.47 -10.33 0.84
C THR A 23 43.70 -10.96 1.50
N LEU A 24 43.54 -12.10 2.19
CA LEU A 24 44.33 -13.36 2.04
C LEU A 24 44.10 -14.39 3.18
N GLU A 25 44.12 -15.66 2.79
CA GLU A 25 44.47 -16.90 3.52
C GLU A 25 43.84 -17.32 4.88
N ARG A 26 42.94 -18.33 4.76
CA ARG A 26 42.92 -19.68 5.41
C ARG A 26 43.04 -19.89 6.95
N LEU A 27 42.02 -20.64 7.45
CA LEU A 27 42.03 -21.72 8.47
C LEU A 27 42.37 -21.28 9.92
N ASP A 28 41.83 -21.85 11.01
CA ASP A 28 40.93 -22.99 11.34
C ASP A 28 40.18 -22.60 12.66
N PRO A 29 39.12 -23.29 13.20
CA PRO A 29 39.37 -24.49 14.04
C PRO A 29 38.20 -25.50 14.35
N SER A 30 38.57 -26.78 14.48
CA SER A 30 38.14 -27.82 15.47
C SER A 30 36.70 -27.94 16.06
N CYS A 31 36.11 -29.16 15.93
CA CYS A 31 35.50 -30.04 16.97
C CYS A 31 34.80 -31.26 16.29
N GLY A 32 34.78 -32.52 16.78
CA GLY A 32 35.51 -33.21 17.86
C GLY A 32 34.89 -34.59 18.24
N GLY A 33 35.57 -35.72 17.96
CA GLY A 33 35.32 -37.09 18.50
C GLY A 33 34.06 -37.84 18.00
N CYS A 34 33.96 -39.18 17.90
CA CYS A 34 34.82 -40.34 18.22
C CYS A 34 34.23 -41.60 17.48
N CYS A 35 34.91 -42.74 17.22
CA CYS A 35 36.32 -43.13 17.28
C CYS A 35 36.59 -44.48 16.56
N MET A 36 37.80 -44.64 16.00
CA MET A 36 38.66 -45.86 15.94
C MET A 36 38.33 -47.06 15.02
N PRO A 37 39.35 -47.88 14.66
CA PRO A 37 40.70 -47.54 14.14
C PRO A 37 40.97 -48.31 12.81
N VAL A 38 42.05 -48.14 12.03
CA VAL A 38 43.44 -48.59 12.26
C VAL A 38 44.37 -47.80 11.31
N GLN A 39 45.61 -47.57 11.73
CA GLN A 39 46.49 -46.52 11.18
C GLN A 39 47.31 -46.93 9.93
N ARG A 40 47.59 -45.93 9.08
CA ARG A 40 48.79 -45.87 8.23
C ARG A 40 50.03 -45.56 9.11
N PRO A 41 51.26 -45.53 8.56
CA PRO A 41 51.75 -44.22 8.10
C PRO A 41 52.66 -44.30 6.85
N ALA A 42 53.14 -43.14 6.41
CA ALA A 42 54.08 -42.97 5.31
C ALA A 42 55.22 -42.02 5.72
N SER A 43 56.25 -41.96 4.86
CA SER A 43 57.17 -40.82 4.63
C SER A 43 58.53 -40.75 5.37
N TYR A 44 59.57 -41.00 4.57
CA TYR A 44 60.76 -40.15 4.34
C TYR A 44 61.76 -39.76 5.46
N SER A 45 63.02 -40.15 5.18
CA SER A 45 64.25 -39.34 5.21
C SER A 45 65.31 -39.49 6.33
N THR A 46 66.47 -39.98 5.86
CA THR A 46 67.87 -39.57 6.16
C THR A 46 68.64 -40.02 7.42
N LEU A 47 69.77 -40.69 7.11
CA LEU A 47 71.14 -40.52 7.64
C LEU A 47 71.65 -41.29 8.88
N LEU A 48 72.54 -42.24 8.54
CA LEU A 48 73.92 -42.45 9.06
C LEU A 48 74.20 -43.49 10.18
N ALA A 49 74.77 -44.62 9.72
CA ALA A 49 75.86 -45.43 10.29
C ALA A 49 75.78 -46.03 11.72
N LEU A 50 75.89 -47.38 11.79
CA LEU A 50 77.07 -48.06 12.36
C LEU A 50 77.09 -49.59 12.09
N LEU A 51 78.27 -50.08 11.66
CA LEU A 51 78.89 -51.42 11.74
C LEU A 51 77.99 -52.67 12.03
N VAL A 52 77.93 -53.76 11.24
CA VAL A 52 78.93 -54.66 10.58
C VAL A 52 78.94 -56.08 11.18
N LEU A 53 78.69 -57.09 10.30
CA LEU A 53 79.41 -58.38 10.11
C LEU A 53 78.56 -59.69 10.13
N GLY A 54 78.50 -60.39 8.98
CA GLY A 54 78.16 -61.83 8.83
C GLY A 54 76.65 -62.20 8.89
N ILE A 55 76.13 -63.23 8.20
CA ILE A 55 76.71 -64.43 7.56
C ILE A 55 75.84 -64.91 6.35
N ALA A 56 76.45 -65.62 5.38
CA ALA A 56 75.87 -66.55 4.37
C ALA A 56 75.00 -66.05 3.19
N SER A 57 75.68 -65.84 2.05
CA SER A 57 75.43 -66.41 0.72
C SER A 57 74.06 -67.01 0.33
N ALA A 58 73.43 -66.44 -0.71
CA ALA A 58 73.09 -67.16 -1.96
C ALA A 58 72.84 -66.15 -3.10
N CYS A 59 73.37 -66.42 -4.31
CA CYS A 59 73.02 -65.67 -5.52
C CYS A 59 71.83 -66.34 -6.23
N GLY A 60 71.03 -65.56 -6.97
CA GLY A 60 69.91 -66.08 -7.78
C GLY A 60 69.24 -65.00 -8.63
N ASP A 61 69.82 -64.76 -9.80
CA ASP A 61 69.33 -64.15 -11.06
C ASP A 61 68.27 -63.03 -11.09
N ASP A 62 68.59 -62.01 -11.90
CA ASP A 62 67.82 -60.79 -12.17
C ASP A 62 67.05 -60.89 -13.53
N PRO A 63 65.71 -60.89 -13.55
CA PRO A 63 64.93 -60.92 -14.79
C PRO A 63 64.73 -59.49 -15.36
N GLY A 64 65.83 -58.86 -15.75
CA GLY A 64 65.90 -57.48 -16.25
C GLY A 64 65.34 -57.21 -17.66
N GLY A 65 64.14 -57.70 -17.98
CA GLY A 65 63.42 -57.37 -19.23
C GLY A 65 62.53 -56.12 -19.10
N PRO A 66 62.33 -55.32 -20.16
CA PRO A 66 61.43 -54.17 -20.12
C PRO A 66 59.99 -54.59 -19.79
N ARG A 67 59.30 -53.77 -18.97
CA ARG A 67 57.86 -53.94 -18.72
C ARG A 67 57.09 -53.58 -19.98
N THR A 68 56.39 -54.55 -20.56
CA THR A 68 55.50 -54.37 -21.70
C THR A 68 54.06 -54.63 -21.25
N PRO A 69 53.06 -53.93 -21.79
CA PRO A 69 51.65 -54.28 -21.58
C PRO A 69 51.43 -55.75 -21.98
N ALA A 70 50.75 -56.53 -21.16
CA ALA A 70 50.49 -57.95 -21.42
C ALA A 70 49.04 -58.39 -21.23
N VAL A 71 48.25 -57.70 -20.39
CA VAL A 71 46.82 -58.01 -20.17
C VAL A 71 45.98 -56.74 -20.09
N VAL A 72 44.82 -56.73 -20.76
CA VAL A 72 43.73 -55.77 -20.54
C VAL A 72 42.56 -56.50 -19.87
N GLU A 73 42.38 -56.29 -18.57
CA GLU A 73 41.32 -56.88 -17.77
C GLU A 73 40.08 -55.97 -17.75
N PRO A 74 38.87 -56.45 -18.09
CA PRO A 74 37.64 -55.67 -17.91
C PRO A 74 37.29 -55.53 -16.43
N LEU A 75 37.10 -54.29 -15.95
CA LEU A 75 36.63 -54.01 -14.60
C LEU A 75 35.12 -53.77 -14.55
N THR A 76 34.52 -53.29 -15.64
CA THR A 76 33.05 -53.21 -15.77
C THR A 76 32.49 -54.57 -16.21
N PRO A 77 31.55 -55.18 -15.48
CA PRO A 77 30.88 -56.40 -15.92
C PRO A 77 30.09 -56.20 -17.22
N SER A 78 30.10 -57.19 -18.10
CA SER A 78 29.30 -57.23 -19.34
C SER A 78 28.63 -58.61 -19.50
N PRO A 79 27.44 -58.71 -20.13
CA PRO A 79 26.67 -57.64 -20.78
C PRO A 79 26.08 -56.62 -19.79
N ILE A 80 25.96 -55.38 -20.26
CA ILE A 80 25.29 -54.27 -19.57
C ILE A 80 23.88 -54.11 -20.16
N SER A 81 22.86 -53.86 -19.36
CA SER A 81 21.53 -53.46 -19.87
C SER A 81 21.38 -51.94 -19.78
N ALA A 82 20.98 -51.30 -20.88
CA ALA A 82 20.77 -49.86 -20.96
C ALA A 82 19.75 -49.51 -22.05
N THR A 83 19.31 -48.25 -22.14
CA THR A 83 18.41 -47.79 -23.20
C THR A 83 19.19 -47.24 -24.39
N ALA A 84 18.78 -47.56 -25.61
CA ALA A 84 19.39 -47.01 -26.82
C ALA A 84 19.46 -45.47 -26.79
N GLY A 85 20.59 -44.89 -27.18
CA GLY A 85 20.86 -43.45 -27.10
C GLY A 85 21.31 -42.90 -25.74
N THR A 86 21.36 -43.71 -24.67
CA THR A 86 21.87 -43.29 -23.34
C THR A 86 23.37 -43.57 -23.17
N SER A 87 23.99 -43.09 -22.07
CA SER A 87 25.42 -43.28 -21.79
C SER A 87 25.69 -44.35 -20.74
N VAL A 88 26.70 -45.20 -20.96
CA VAL A 88 27.23 -46.17 -19.99
C VAL A 88 28.71 -45.89 -19.69
N SER A 89 29.16 -46.23 -18.48
CA SER A 89 30.56 -46.06 -18.04
C SER A 89 31.30 -47.40 -18.07
N LEU A 90 32.45 -47.43 -18.73
CA LEU A 90 33.30 -48.60 -18.91
C LEU A 90 34.65 -48.40 -18.22
N ALA A 91 35.24 -49.48 -17.70
CA ALA A 91 36.56 -49.46 -17.10
C ALA A 91 37.35 -50.75 -17.39
N VAL A 92 38.65 -50.60 -17.58
CA VAL A 92 39.63 -51.69 -17.72
C VAL A 92 40.82 -51.47 -16.81
N ARG A 93 41.58 -52.52 -16.51
CA ARG A 93 42.92 -52.44 -15.91
C ARG A 93 43.95 -53.01 -16.89
N VAL A 94 45.04 -52.27 -17.10
CA VAL A 94 46.19 -52.70 -17.88
C VAL A 94 47.26 -53.25 -16.93
N LEU A 95 47.68 -54.50 -17.16
CA LEU A 95 48.77 -55.16 -16.43
C LEU A 95 49.96 -55.42 -17.36
N ASP A 96 51.16 -55.38 -16.79
CA ASP A 96 52.39 -55.74 -17.49
C ASP A 96 52.61 -57.26 -17.57
N ASN A 97 53.71 -57.68 -18.20
CA ASN A 97 54.15 -59.07 -18.31
C ASN A 97 54.54 -59.76 -16.99
N ARG A 98 54.38 -59.09 -15.85
CA ARG A 98 54.64 -59.58 -14.48
C ARG A 98 53.36 -59.62 -13.64
N GLY A 99 52.24 -59.10 -14.16
CA GLY A 99 50.96 -58.96 -13.46
C GLY A 99 50.83 -57.67 -12.66
N ASP A 100 51.79 -56.74 -12.76
CA ASP A 100 51.74 -55.45 -12.07
C ASP A 100 50.92 -54.42 -12.86
N PRO A 101 50.15 -53.54 -12.20
CA PRO A 101 49.40 -52.49 -12.90
C PRO A 101 50.32 -51.51 -13.63
N MET A 102 50.02 -51.24 -14.91
CA MET A 102 50.87 -50.46 -15.81
C MET A 102 50.25 -49.08 -16.11
N PRO A 103 50.79 -47.98 -15.57
CA PRO A 103 50.26 -46.63 -15.78
C PRO A 103 50.75 -46.00 -17.10
N GLY A 104 50.01 -45.01 -17.60
CA GLY A 104 50.36 -44.21 -18.78
C GLY A 104 50.20 -44.92 -20.12
N VAL A 105 49.57 -46.10 -20.13
CA VAL A 105 49.37 -46.89 -21.35
C VAL A 105 48.13 -46.39 -22.09
N ALA A 106 48.29 -46.03 -23.36
CA ALA A 106 47.19 -45.59 -24.20
C ALA A 106 46.20 -46.75 -24.44
N VAL A 107 44.95 -46.57 -24.00
CA VAL A 107 43.84 -47.49 -24.29
C VAL A 107 43.06 -46.91 -25.46
N ASN A 108 43.02 -47.64 -26.58
CA ASN A 108 42.23 -47.26 -27.73
C ASN A 108 40.80 -47.81 -27.58
N TRP A 109 39.85 -46.89 -27.46
CA TRP A 109 38.44 -47.15 -27.25
C TRP A 109 37.66 -47.01 -28.56
N THR A 110 36.99 -48.07 -29.01
CA THR A 110 36.29 -48.10 -30.29
C THR A 110 34.87 -48.65 -30.14
N VAL A 111 33.89 -48.06 -30.83
CA VAL A 111 32.58 -48.68 -31.02
C VAL A 111 32.68 -49.68 -32.18
N ILE A 112 32.33 -50.94 -31.94
CA ILE A 112 32.32 -52.01 -32.95
C ILE A 112 30.96 -52.05 -33.67
N SER A 113 29.85 -52.01 -32.91
CA SER A 113 28.49 -52.13 -33.44
C SER A 113 27.48 -51.41 -32.57
N GLY A 114 26.30 -51.08 -33.14
CA GLY A 114 25.25 -50.29 -32.47
C GLY A 114 25.32 -48.79 -32.74
N GLY A 115 26.53 -48.25 -32.89
CA GLY A 115 26.79 -46.83 -33.19
C GLY A 115 26.96 -45.98 -31.93
N GLY A 116 26.78 -44.66 -32.07
CA GLY A 116 27.06 -43.70 -31.01
C GLY A 116 28.54 -43.31 -30.94
N THR A 117 29.01 -42.89 -29.77
CA THR A 117 30.38 -42.39 -29.56
C THR A 117 30.96 -42.85 -28.24
N ILE A 118 32.24 -43.22 -28.23
CA ILE A 118 32.97 -43.59 -27.02
C ILE A 118 34.17 -42.65 -26.84
N SER A 119 34.40 -42.21 -25.61
CA SER A 119 35.55 -41.39 -25.25
C SER A 119 36.14 -41.87 -23.93
N GLY A 120 37.44 -42.10 -23.88
CA GLY A 120 38.13 -42.65 -22.73
C GLY A 120 39.62 -42.31 -22.69
N GLY A 121 40.23 -42.51 -21.53
CA GLY A 121 41.62 -42.14 -21.26
C GLY A 121 42.63 -43.30 -21.35
N ALA A 122 43.90 -42.94 -21.19
CA ALA A 122 45.00 -43.87 -20.88
C ALA A 122 44.91 -44.38 -19.43
N SER A 123 45.67 -45.42 -19.09
CA SER A 123 45.70 -45.97 -17.73
C SER A 123 46.30 -45.01 -16.69
N GLY A 124 45.64 -44.90 -15.54
CA GLY A 124 46.11 -44.15 -14.37
C GLY A 124 47.16 -44.91 -13.54
N PRO A 125 47.59 -44.35 -12.39
CA PRO A 125 48.62 -44.92 -11.51
C PRO A 125 48.39 -46.36 -11.03
N ASP A 126 47.12 -46.81 -10.96
CA ASP A 126 46.71 -48.17 -10.57
C ASP A 126 46.41 -49.07 -11.79
N GLY A 127 46.91 -48.69 -12.97
CA GLY A 127 46.67 -49.36 -14.25
C GLY A 127 45.24 -49.20 -14.80
N ARG A 128 44.34 -48.49 -14.11
CA ARG A 128 42.93 -48.38 -14.51
C ARG A 128 42.69 -47.29 -15.55
N ALA A 129 41.93 -47.61 -16.59
CA ALA A 129 41.46 -46.65 -17.59
C ALA A 129 39.92 -46.67 -17.64
N GLU A 130 39.30 -45.50 -17.83
CA GLU A 130 37.85 -45.33 -17.92
C GLU A 130 37.44 -44.75 -19.27
N ALA A 131 36.21 -45.05 -19.69
CA ALA A 131 35.53 -44.44 -20.81
C ALA A 131 34.03 -44.22 -20.55
N VAL A 132 33.48 -43.19 -21.18
CA VAL A 132 32.03 -42.99 -21.32
C VAL A 132 31.65 -43.35 -22.75
N TRP A 133 30.68 -44.27 -22.89
CA TRP A 133 30.12 -44.68 -24.17
C TRP A 133 28.67 -44.21 -24.26
N VAL A 134 28.40 -43.26 -25.16
CA VAL A 134 27.05 -42.91 -25.60
C VAL A 134 26.64 -43.93 -26.65
N LEU A 135 25.61 -44.72 -26.34
CA LEU A 135 25.07 -45.77 -27.20
C LEU A 135 24.43 -45.18 -28.45
N GLY A 136 24.44 -45.94 -29.55
CA GLY A 136 23.64 -45.60 -30.72
C GLY A 136 22.14 -45.74 -30.46
N VAL A 137 21.33 -45.18 -31.35
CA VAL A 137 19.84 -45.25 -31.28
C VAL A 137 19.26 -46.60 -31.74
N GLN A 138 20.11 -47.58 -32.07
CA GLN A 138 19.70 -48.91 -32.52
C GLN A 138 19.42 -49.84 -31.34
N VAL A 139 18.40 -50.69 -31.48
CA VAL A 139 17.92 -51.61 -30.44
C VAL A 139 18.62 -52.96 -30.54
N GLY A 140 18.87 -53.60 -29.40
CA GLY A 140 19.57 -54.88 -29.27
C GLY A 140 21.06 -54.72 -28.96
N GLU A 141 21.83 -55.78 -29.18
CA GLU A 141 23.23 -55.85 -28.75
C GLU A 141 24.14 -54.87 -29.50
N GLN A 142 24.67 -53.89 -28.76
CA GLN A 142 25.74 -53.00 -29.17
C GLN A 142 27.08 -53.49 -28.60
N ARG A 143 28.19 -53.17 -29.27
CA ARG A 143 29.53 -53.58 -28.82
C ARG A 143 30.53 -52.42 -28.87
N ALA A 144 31.32 -52.27 -27.82
CA ALA A 144 32.51 -51.42 -27.79
C ALA A 144 33.73 -52.23 -27.31
N GLN A 145 34.93 -51.78 -27.64
CA GLN A 145 36.19 -52.44 -27.33
C GLN A 145 37.16 -51.48 -26.67
N ALA A 146 37.86 -51.98 -25.66
CA ALA A 146 39.10 -51.41 -25.15
C ALA A 146 40.26 -52.25 -25.68
N SER A 147 41.20 -51.61 -26.37
CA SER A 147 42.36 -52.27 -26.97
C SER A 147 43.66 -51.59 -26.55
N VAL A 148 44.69 -52.40 -26.27
CA VAL A 148 46.04 -51.94 -25.93
C VAL A 148 47.05 -52.76 -26.72
N GLU A 149 47.95 -52.07 -27.41
CA GLU A 149 49.01 -52.71 -28.18
C GLU A 149 49.91 -53.56 -27.27
N GLY A 150 50.14 -54.82 -27.64
CA GLY A 150 50.87 -55.81 -26.83
C GLY A 150 50.05 -56.54 -25.75
N ALA A 151 49.01 -55.91 -25.19
CA ALA A 151 48.19 -56.49 -24.11
C ALA A 151 46.85 -57.11 -24.55
N GLY A 152 46.48 -56.96 -25.83
CA GLY A 152 45.24 -57.49 -26.38
C GLY A 152 44.05 -56.52 -26.24
N SER A 153 42.84 -57.07 -26.14
CA SER A 153 41.62 -56.28 -26.07
C SER A 153 40.50 -57.00 -25.33
N THR A 154 39.58 -56.22 -24.76
CA THR A 154 38.34 -56.71 -24.18
C THR A 154 37.15 -56.01 -24.82
N VAL A 155 36.03 -56.72 -24.94
CA VAL A 155 34.80 -56.25 -25.59
C VAL A 155 33.69 -56.14 -24.55
N PHE A 156 33.08 -54.97 -24.48
CA PHE A 156 31.89 -54.70 -23.69
C PHE A 156 30.67 -54.81 -24.59
N THR A 157 29.75 -55.71 -24.24
CA THR A 157 28.43 -55.81 -24.85
C THR A 157 27.43 -55.00 -24.01
N VAL A 158 26.55 -54.26 -24.69
CA VAL A 158 25.39 -53.60 -24.09
C VAL A 158 24.15 -54.10 -24.83
N ASP A 159 23.18 -54.68 -24.12
CA ASP A 159 21.86 -54.94 -24.70
C ASP A 159 21.03 -53.65 -24.58
N ALA A 160 20.86 -52.97 -25.72
CA ALA A 160 20.21 -51.66 -25.79
C ALA A 160 18.71 -51.82 -26.00
N ALA A 161 17.93 -51.64 -24.93
CA ALA A 161 16.48 -51.64 -24.97
C ALA A 161 15.93 -50.48 -25.82
N PRO A 162 14.75 -50.63 -26.46
CA PRO A 162 14.10 -49.54 -27.18
C PRO A 162 13.75 -48.39 -26.22
N LEU A 163 13.94 -47.16 -26.69
CA LEU A 163 13.45 -45.98 -26.00
C LEU A 163 11.92 -45.96 -26.08
N THR A 164 11.26 -46.39 -25.00
CA THR A 164 9.80 -46.37 -24.91
C THR A 164 9.31 -44.94 -24.70
N THR A 165 8.61 -44.38 -25.68
CA THR A 165 7.88 -43.12 -25.49
C THR A 165 6.85 -43.31 -24.38
N PRO A 166 6.89 -42.52 -23.29
CA PRO A 166 5.89 -42.64 -22.24
C PRO A 166 4.51 -42.26 -22.80
N THR A 167 3.49 -43.04 -22.48
CA THR A 167 2.09 -42.78 -22.85
C THR A 167 1.31 -42.37 -21.61
N ILE A 168 0.39 -41.41 -21.78
CA ILE A 168 -0.53 -40.99 -20.71
C ILE A 168 -1.93 -41.39 -21.14
N THR A 169 -2.61 -42.17 -20.30
CA THR A 169 -3.97 -42.69 -20.58
C THR A 169 -5.02 -41.90 -19.82
N SER A 170 -4.73 -41.50 -18.57
CA SER A 170 -5.62 -40.69 -17.75
C SER A 170 -4.84 -39.95 -16.66
N ILE A 171 -5.43 -38.85 -16.18
CA ILE A 171 -4.95 -38.10 -15.03
C ILE A 171 -6.11 -37.92 -14.06
N ALA A 172 -5.86 -38.15 -12.77
CA ALA A 172 -6.80 -37.92 -11.68
C ALA A 172 -6.19 -36.93 -10.66
N PRO A 173 -6.96 -35.96 -10.12
CA PRO A 173 -8.38 -35.69 -10.41
C PRO A 173 -8.63 -35.06 -11.79
N ALA A 174 -9.91 -35.06 -12.21
CA ALA A 174 -10.35 -34.58 -13.53
C ALA A 174 -10.07 -33.08 -13.80
N VAL A 175 -9.81 -32.29 -12.76
CA VAL A 175 -9.32 -30.91 -12.84
C VAL A 175 -8.16 -30.78 -11.86
N LEU A 176 -7.00 -30.39 -12.35
CA LEU A 176 -5.84 -30.09 -11.51
C LEU A 176 -6.00 -28.70 -10.88
N ARG A 177 -5.50 -28.56 -9.66
CA ARG A 177 -5.42 -27.30 -8.90
C ARG A 177 -4.02 -27.20 -8.30
N PRO A 178 -3.49 -25.99 -8.05
CA PRO A 178 -2.17 -25.83 -7.45
C PRO A 178 -1.99 -26.61 -6.13
N GLY A 179 -0.80 -27.16 -5.90
CA GLY A 179 -0.41 -27.85 -4.66
C GLY A 179 -1.06 -29.23 -4.41
N ILE A 180 -2.04 -29.67 -5.20
CA ILE A 180 -2.69 -30.97 -4.98
C ILE A 180 -1.81 -32.14 -5.41
N THR A 181 -2.03 -33.31 -4.82
CA THR A 181 -1.51 -34.58 -5.34
C THR A 181 -2.38 -35.04 -6.52
N ALA A 182 -1.74 -35.48 -7.60
CA ALA A 182 -2.39 -36.04 -8.78
C ALA A 182 -1.71 -37.34 -9.24
N THR A 183 -2.51 -38.25 -9.80
CA THR A 183 -2.07 -39.53 -10.33
C THR A 183 -2.13 -39.50 -11.85
N ILE A 184 -1.04 -39.88 -12.51
CA ILE A 184 -0.93 -40.02 -13.97
C ILE A 184 -0.84 -41.52 -14.26
N THR A 185 -1.85 -42.09 -14.91
CA THR A 185 -1.89 -43.50 -15.31
C THR A 185 -1.54 -43.62 -16.80
N GLY A 186 -0.72 -44.60 -17.17
CA GLY A 186 -0.17 -44.73 -18.52
C GLY A 186 0.78 -45.90 -18.68
N GLY A 187 1.89 -45.69 -19.39
CA GLY A 187 2.91 -46.70 -19.63
C GLY A 187 4.24 -46.12 -20.10
N GLY A 188 5.33 -46.88 -19.99
CA GLY A 188 6.67 -46.43 -20.38
C GLY A 188 7.31 -45.46 -19.39
N PHE A 189 6.82 -45.43 -18.15
CA PHE A 189 7.41 -44.65 -17.06
C PHE A 189 8.59 -45.40 -16.43
N ALA A 190 9.55 -44.68 -15.85
CA ALA A 190 10.62 -45.31 -15.07
C ALA A 190 10.10 -45.68 -13.67
N ALA A 191 10.52 -46.83 -13.12
CA ALA A 191 10.11 -47.24 -11.77
C ALA A 191 10.73 -46.38 -10.65
N ASN A 192 11.83 -45.66 -10.95
CA ASN A 192 12.45 -44.70 -10.05
C ASN A 192 11.85 -43.30 -10.26
N PRO A 193 11.27 -42.64 -9.24
CA PRO A 193 10.74 -41.28 -9.38
C PRO A 193 11.75 -40.27 -9.95
N ALA A 194 13.04 -40.40 -9.60
CA ALA A 194 14.09 -39.48 -10.04
C ALA A 194 14.43 -39.56 -11.54
N GLU A 195 14.01 -40.62 -12.23
CA GLU A 195 14.23 -40.83 -13.68
C GLU A 195 13.05 -40.31 -14.53
N ASN A 196 11.96 -39.89 -13.88
CA ASN A 196 10.81 -39.26 -14.53
C ASN A 196 10.85 -37.75 -14.27
N THR A 197 10.73 -36.94 -15.32
CA THR A 197 10.49 -35.50 -15.18
C THR A 197 9.10 -35.17 -15.72
N VAL A 198 8.28 -34.49 -14.91
CA VAL A 198 6.91 -34.14 -15.28
C VAL A 198 6.75 -32.62 -15.25
N THR A 199 6.11 -32.05 -16.27
CA THR A 199 5.68 -30.65 -16.25
C THR A 199 4.17 -30.52 -16.44
N VAL A 200 3.59 -29.53 -15.76
CA VAL A 200 2.19 -29.12 -15.88
C VAL A 200 2.18 -27.68 -16.34
N ALA A 201 1.55 -27.39 -17.49
CA ALA A 201 1.63 -26.07 -18.13
C ALA A 201 3.09 -25.57 -18.34
N GLY A 202 4.03 -26.49 -18.58
CA GLY A 202 5.47 -26.20 -18.71
C GLY A 202 6.24 -26.04 -17.39
N VAL A 203 5.56 -26.05 -16.24
CA VAL A 203 6.18 -25.89 -14.91
C VAL A 203 6.48 -27.26 -14.29
N ALA A 204 7.70 -27.46 -13.81
CA ALA A 204 8.13 -28.74 -13.23
C ALA A 204 7.34 -29.12 -11.96
N ALA A 205 6.66 -30.26 -12.03
CA ALA A 205 5.91 -30.91 -10.95
C ALA A 205 6.81 -31.95 -10.23
N ALA A 206 6.64 -32.11 -8.92
CA ALA A 206 7.44 -33.06 -8.15
C ALA A 206 6.87 -34.48 -8.31
N VAL A 207 7.68 -35.44 -8.76
CA VAL A 207 7.29 -36.86 -8.81
C VAL A 207 7.56 -37.49 -7.44
N THR A 208 6.51 -37.89 -6.73
CA THR A 208 6.56 -38.38 -5.35
C THR A 208 6.53 -39.91 -5.26
N ALA A 209 5.93 -40.58 -6.25
CA ALA A 209 5.98 -42.03 -6.43
C ALA A 209 5.94 -42.37 -7.92
N ALA A 210 6.49 -43.53 -8.28
CA ALA A 210 6.57 -43.98 -9.66
C ALA A 210 6.52 -45.51 -9.77
N SER A 211 5.97 -45.97 -10.88
CA SER A 211 5.91 -47.36 -11.33
C SER A 211 5.81 -47.36 -12.87
N PRO A 212 6.03 -48.48 -13.57
CA PRO A 212 6.04 -48.50 -15.03
C PRO A 212 4.74 -48.03 -15.74
N ASN A 213 3.62 -47.96 -15.01
CA ASN A 213 2.29 -47.61 -15.49
C ASN A 213 1.57 -46.51 -14.67
N GLU A 214 2.16 -46.02 -13.59
CA GLU A 214 1.57 -44.96 -12.76
C GLU A 214 2.65 -44.05 -12.14
N LEU A 215 2.44 -42.73 -12.22
CA LEU A 215 3.19 -41.71 -11.48
C LEU A 215 2.27 -40.97 -10.51
N THR A 216 2.74 -40.71 -9.30
CA THR A 216 2.12 -39.74 -8.38
C THR A 216 2.93 -38.45 -8.42
N ILE A 217 2.28 -37.32 -8.65
CA ILE A 217 2.90 -36.00 -8.69
C ILE A 217 2.25 -35.03 -7.69
N THR A 218 3.01 -34.02 -7.26
CA THR A 218 2.45 -32.80 -6.66
C THR A 218 2.40 -31.72 -7.74
N VAL A 219 1.19 -31.21 -8.02
CA VAL A 219 0.98 -30.08 -8.94
C VAL A 219 1.70 -28.85 -8.39
N PRO A 220 2.42 -28.06 -9.22
CA PRO A 220 3.15 -26.89 -8.72
C PRO A 220 2.25 -25.91 -7.97
N ASP A 221 2.83 -25.20 -7.01
CA ASP A 221 2.13 -24.15 -6.27
C ASP A 221 1.71 -22.98 -7.16
N ALA A 222 0.70 -22.23 -6.69
CA ALA A 222 -0.02 -21.28 -7.52
C ALA A 222 0.90 -20.18 -8.07
N ASP A 223 1.82 -19.68 -7.24
CA ASP A 223 2.83 -18.66 -7.56
C ASP A 223 3.74 -19.04 -8.74
N ARG A 224 4.01 -20.34 -8.92
CA ARG A 224 4.82 -20.88 -10.01
C ARG A 224 4.02 -21.12 -11.30
N LEU A 225 2.70 -21.21 -11.22
CA LEU A 225 1.81 -21.43 -12.38
C LEU A 225 1.34 -20.09 -13.00
N PRO A 226 1.27 -20.00 -14.35
CA PRO A 226 0.77 -18.80 -15.01
C PRO A 226 -0.71 -18.57 -14.69
N CYS A 227 -1.11 -17.33 -14.44
CA CYS A 227 -2.52 -17.01 -14.31
C CYS A 227 -3.16 -17.06 -15.70
N ARG A 228 -3.97 -18.11 -15.94
CA ARG A 228 -4.71 -18.33 -17.18
C ARG A 228 -6.12 -18.82 -16.86
N PRO A 229 -7.10 -18.58 -17.76
CA PRO A 229 -8.44 -19.14 -17.63
C PRO A 229 -8.42 -20.66 -17.45
N THR A 230 -9.38 -21.17 -16.71
CA THR A 230 -9.58 -22.60 -16.46
C THR A 230 -9.75 -23.33 -17.78
N GLY A 231 -8.85 -24.25 -18.09
CA GLY A 231 -8.82 -24.87 -19.41
C GLY A 231 -7.78 -25.98 -19.54
N PRO A 232 -7.72 -26.64 -20.71
CA PRO A 232 -6.72 -27.66 -21.00
C PRO A 232 -5.31 -27.06 -21.01
N VAL A 233 -4.37 -27.71 -20.33
CA VAL A 233 -2.94 -27.43 -20.42
C VAL A 233 -2.17 -28.72 -20.68
N PRO A 234 -1.01 -28.66 -21.37
CA PRO A 234 -0.19 -29.84 -21.57
C PRO A 234 0.39 -30.32 -20.23
N VAL A 235 0.15 -31.59 -19.91
CA VAL A 235 0.89 -32.35 -18.90
C VAL A 235 1.86 -33.26 -19.64
N VAL A 236 3.16 -33.00 -19.48
CA VAL A 236 4.23 -33.69 -20.22
C VAL A 236 5.01 -34.56 -19.27
N VAL A 237 5.09 -35.87 -19.57
CA VAL A 237 6.00 -36.81 -18.91
C VAL A 237 7.19 -37.04 -19.83
N THR A 238 8.41 -36.84 -19.31
CA THR A 238 9.67 -37.10 -20.02
C THR A 238 10.50 -38.13 -19.27
N VAL A 239 10.90 -39.20 -19.97
CA VAL A 239 11.69 -40.33 -19.45
C VAL A 239 12.83 -40.61 -20.43
N ALA A 240 14.09 -40.61 -19.93
CA ALA A 240 15.29 -40.80 -20.76
C ALA A 240 15.34 -39.95 -22.06
N GLY A 241 14.70 -38.77 -22.06
CA GLY A 241 14.59 -37.85 -23.21
C GLY A 241 13.35 -38.04 -24.09
N ALA A 242 12.65 -39.18 -24.03
CA ALA A 242 11.39 -39.38 -24.74
C ALA A 242 10.22 -38.70 -24.02
N ARG A 243 9.24 -38.18 -24.76
CA ARG A 243 8.15 -37.35 -24.22
C ARG A 243 6.77 -37.89 -24.58
N GLY A 244 5.89 -37.95 -23.59
CA GLY A 244 4.45 -38.15 -23.72
C GLY A 244 3.72 -36.92 -23.22
N SER A 245 2.62 -36.54 -23.87
CA SER A 245 1.82 -35.39 -23.48
C SER A 245 0.33 -35.71 -23.62
N ILE A 246 -0.47 -35.19 -22.69
CA ILE A 246 -1.92 -35.10 -22.81
C ILE A 246 -2.34 -33.70 -22.35
N ASP A 247 -3.35 -33.13 -23.01
CA ASP A 247 -3.98 -31.90 -22.52
C ASP A 247 -4.99 -32.26 -21.43
N HIS A 248 -4.87 -31.62 -20.27
CA HIS A 248 -5.71 -31.90 -19.11
C HIS A 248 -6.15 -30.61 -18.41
N PRO A 249 -7.38 -30.50 -17.86
CA PRO A 249 -7.85 -29.27 -17.24
C PRO A 249 -7.03 -28.84 -16.02
N LEU A 250 -6.62 -27.56 -16.00
CA LEU A 250 -5.98 -26.90 -14.86
C LEU A 250 -6.79 -25.66 -14.46
N GLU A 251 -7.10 -25.54 -13.17
CA GLU A 251 -7.77 -24.40 -12.56
C GLU A 251 -6.79 -23.69 -11.61
N VAL A 252 -6.08 -22.68 -12.12
CA VAL A 252 -5.20 -21.79 -11.32
C VAL A 252 -6.00 -20.58 -10.79
N ALA A 253 -6.86 -20.03 -11.63
CA ALA A 253 -7.64 -18.85 -11.32
C ALA A 253 -8.86 -19.20 -10.45
N THR A 254 -9.09 -18.44 -9.37
CA THR A 254 -10.32 -18.61 -8.58
C THR A 254 -11.49 -18.01 -9.33
N ARG A 255 -12.44 -18.84 -9.78
CA ARG A 255 -13.66 -18.36 -10.46
C ARG A 255 -14.53 -17.51 -9.53
N ARG A 256 -14.97 -16.35 -10.03
CA ARG A 256 -15.85 -15.37 -9.39
C ARG A 256 -17.10 -15.18 -10.27
N SER A 257 -18.20 -15.80 -9.89
CA SER A 257 -19.52 -15.57 -10.51
C SER A 257 -20.19 -14.42 -9.77
N LEU A 258 -20.67 -13.40 -10.48
CA LEU A 258 -21.34 -12.23 -9.92
C LEU A 258 -22.57 -11.88 -10.78
N GLY A 259 -23.73 -11.72 -10.17
CA GLY A 259 -24.88 -11.07 -10.78
C GLY A 259 -24.71 -9.55 -10.83
N PRO A 260 -25.49 -8.81 -11.65
CA PRO A 260 -25.48 -7.35 -11.65
C PRO A 260 -25.79 -6.80 -10.25
N GLY A 261 -24.98 -5.85 -9.77
CA GLY A 261 -25.02 -5.33 -8.40
C GLY A 261 -24.19 -6.13 -7.39
N GLU A 262 -23.81 -7.37 -7.69
CA GLU A 262 -22.99 -8.20 -6.79
C GLU A 262 -21.51 -7.82 -6.86
N SER A 263 -20.80 -8.11 -5.76
CA SER A 263 -19.38 -7.78 -5.59
C SER A 263 -18.65 -8.84 -4.76
N VAL A 264 -17.35 -8.96 -4.99
CA VAL A 264 -16.45 -9.81 -4.20
C VAL A 264 -15.23 -9.02 -3.74
N LEU A 265 -15.07 -8.94 -2.42
CA LEU A 265 -13.90 -8.40 -1.74
C LEU A 265 -12.87 -9.51 -1.51
N ILE A 266 -11.68 -9.33 -2.06
CA ILE A 266 -10.56 -10.28 -2.00
C ILE A 266 -9.39 -9.58 -1.30
N ALA A 267 -9.37 -9.72 0.03
CA ALA A 267 -8.31 -9.17 0.87
C ALA A 267 -7.21 -10.20 1.22
N ASP A 268 -7.44 -11.50 1.04
CA ASP A 268 -6.41 -12.51 1.29
C ASP A 268 -5.29 -12.43 0.23
N ALA A 269 -4.04 -12.27 0.68
CA ALA A 269 -2.88 -12.02 -0.20
C ALA A 269 -2.57 -13.19 -1.15
N SER A 270 -2.94 -14.43 -0.81
CA SER A 270 -2.79 -15.57 -1.72
C SER A 270 -3.89 -15.60 -2.79
N ALA A 271 -5.10 -15.16 -2.44
CA ALA A 271 -6.27 -15.14 -3.32
C ALA A 271 -6.34 -13.91 -4.26
N VAL A 272 -5.67 -12.79 -3.95
CA VAL A 272 -5.72 -11.59 -4.83
C VAL A 272 -5.11 -11.86 -6.20
N ARG A 273 -4.10 -12.75 -6.29
CA ARG A 273 -3.23 -12.85 -7.46
C ARG A 273 -4.00 -13.24 -8.72
N CYS A 274 -4.85 -14.26 -8.69
CA CYS A 274 -5.38 -14.86 -9.91
C CYS A 274 -6.87 -15.22 -9.77
N ASN A 275 -7.72 -14.47 -10.48
CA ASN A 275 -9.17 -14.60 -10.42
C ASN A 275 -9.74 -14.75 -11.84
N GLU A 276 -10.82 -15.49 -12.00
CA GLU A 276 -11.50 -15.70 -13.30
C GLU A 276 -12.94 -15.18 -13.23
N LEU A 277 -13.34 -14.37 -14.21
CA LEU A 277 -14.73 -14.06 -14.50
C LEU A 277 -15.25 -15.07 -15.55
N PRO A 278 -16.44 -15.66 -15.36
CA PRO A 278 -17.05 -16.57 -16.33
C PRO A 278 -17.38 -15.84 -17.65
N ASN A 279 -17.69 -16.60 -18.70
CA ASN A 279 -18.12 -16.04 -19.98
C ASN A 279 -19.63 -15.71 -19.96
N ASP A 280 -20.01 -14.71 -19.19
CA ASP A 280 -21.40 -14.27 -19.00
C ASP A 280 -21.63 -12.79 -19.36
N GLY A 281 -20.64 -12.14 -19.96
CA GLY A 281 -20.69 -10.78 -20.49
C GLY A 281 -20.82 -9.72 -19.40
N GLY A 282 -21.42 -8.58 -19.76
CA GLY A 282 -21.68 -7.49 -18.83
C GLY A 282 -20.52 -6.49 -18.70
N ARG A 283 -20.52 -5.77 -17.58
CA ARG A 283 -19.54 -4.71 -17.27
C ARG A 283 -19.11 -4.82 -15.82
N TYR A 284 -17.82 -4.73 -15.57
CA TYR A 284 -17.25 -4.86 -14.24
C TYR A 284 -16.45 -3.61 -13.86
N VAL A 285 -16.56 -3.19 -12.59
CA VAL A 285 -15.67 -2.20 -12.00
C VAL A 285 -14.76 -2.92 -11.01
N ILE A 286 -13.45 -2.71 -11.16
CA ILE A 286 -12.40 -3.40 -10.42
C ILE A 286 -11.60 -2.35 -9.65
N ALA A 287 -11.54 -2.46 -8.33
CA ALA A 287 -10.67 -1.65 -7.49
C ALA A 287 -9.48 -2.49 -7.01
N VAL A 288 -8.27 -2.03 -7.31
CA VAL A 288 -7.05 -2.48 -6.62
C VAL A 288 -6.75 -1.46 -5.53
N PHE A 289 -6.88 -1.84 -4.27
CA PHE A 289 -6.79 -0.93 -3.13
C PHE A 289 -5.58 -1.25 -2.24
N ASN A 290 -5.00 -0.23 -1.62
CA ASN A 290 -3.85 -0.37 -0.72
C ASN A 290 -4.31 -0.24 0.75
N ARG A 291 -4.27 -1.36 1.48
CA ARG A 291 -4.73 -1.46 2.88
C ARG A 291 -3.76 -0.89 3.91
N SER A 292 -2.59 -0.38 3.50
CA SER A 292 -1.58 0.15 4.42
C SER A 292 -2.14 1.33 5.21
N THR A 293 -1.85 1.37 6.51
CA THR A 293 -2.21 2.46 7.43
C THR A 293 -1.09 3.50 7.57
N VAL A 294 0.05 3.27 6.91
CA VAL A 294 1.25 4.12 7.00
C VAL A 294 1.23 5.16 5.88
N LEU A 295 1.02 6.43 6.22
CA LEU A 295 0.90 7.57 5.29
C LEU A 295 1.96 7.63 4.16
N SER A 296 3.21 7.30 4.48
CA SER A 296 4.34 7.29 3.52
C SER A 296 4.42 6.02 2.65
N SER A 297 3.63 4.99 2.95
CA SER A 297 3.63 3.71 2.23
C SER A 297 2.98 3.87 0.86
N THR A 298 3.71 3.45 -0.17
CA THR A 298 3.19 3.27 -1.53
C THR A 298 3.34 1.81 -1.95
N SER A 299 2.71 1.43 -3.05
CA SER A 299 2.83 0.11 -3.68
C SER A 299 2.71 0.25 -5.19
N ALA A 300 3.35 -0.63 -5.95
CA ALA A 300 3.34 -0.61 -7.41
C ALA A 300 2.98 -2.00 -7.94
N PHE A 301 2.14 -2.07 -8.97
CA PHE A 301 1.57 -3.33 -9.45
C PHE A 301 1.28 -3.31 -10.95
N ARG A 302 0.94 -4.49 -11.49
CA ARG A 302 0.38 -4.67 -12.83
C ARG A 302 -0.95 -5.40 -12.71
N LEU A 303 -1.98 -4.88 -13.36
CA LEU A 303 -3.25 -5.57 -13.56
C LEU A 303 -3.24 -6.15 -14.97
N ARG A 304 -3.38 -7.47 -15.08
CA ARG A 304 -3.36 -8.17 -16.37
C ARG A 304 -4.64 -8.92 -16.63
N GLY A 305 -4.98 -9.00 -17.90
CA GLY A 305 -6.05 -9.83 -18.42
C GLY A 305 -5.50 -10.92 -19.32
N ALA A 306 -6.18 -12.05 -19.34
CA ALA A 306 -6.10 -12.97 -20.46
C ALA A 306 -7.45 -13.67 -20.71
N SER A 307 -7.77 -13.88 -21.99
CA SER A 307 -8.92 -14.66 -22.44
C SER A 307 -8.54 -16.08 -22.87
N GLY A 308 -9.47 -17.02 -22.78
CA GLY A 308 -9.25 -18.44 -23.10
C GLY A 308 -9.12 -18.78 -24.60
N SER A 309 -8.94 -17.78 -25.47
CA SER A 309 -8.72 -17.99 -26.91
C SER A 309 -7.33 -18.56 -27.17
N ALA A 310 -7.26 -19.65 -27.95
CA ALA A 310 -6.01 -20.30 -28.32
C ALA A 310 -5.03 -19.32 -28.99
N ALA A 311 -3.73 -19.57 -28.81
CA ALA A 311 -2.64 -18.69 -29.21
C ALA A 311 -2.74 -18.22 -30.67
N ALA A 312 -2.83 -16.90 -30.85
CA ALA A 312 -2.61 -16.21 -32.11
C ALA A 312 -1.70 -14.99 -31.86
N ASP A 313 -0.48 -15.08 -32.39
CA ASP A 313 0.55 -14.05 -32.57
C ASP A 313 0.92 -13.08 -31.44
N GLN A 314 2.22 -13.10 -31.08
CA GLN A 314 2.88 -11.97 -30.44
C GLN A 314 2.97 -10.79 -31.42
N ALA A 315 2.33 -9.67 -31.09
CA ALA A 315 2.65 -8.36 -31.64
C ALA A 315 3.29 -7.48 -30.55
N PRO A 316 4.28 -6.63 -30.87
CA PRO A 316 4.94 -5.77 -29.89
C PRO A 316 4.03 -4.61 -29.47
N ALA A 317 4.37 -4.00 -28.32
CA ALA A 317 3.64 -2.88 -27.73
C ALA A 317 3.41 -1.73 -28.72
N ILE A 318 2.18 -1.19 -28.71
CA ILE A 318 1.83 0.08 -29.36
C ILE A 318 1.70 1.15 -28.28
N ALA A 319 2.19 2.35 -28.61
CA ALA A 319 2.34 3.49 -27.70
C ALA A 319 1.01 4.11 -27.25
N ASP A 320 1.11 5.04 -26.31
CA ASP A 320 0.01 5.84 -25.74
C ASP A 320 -0.99 6.33 -26.79
N VAL A 321 -2.23 5.86 -26.67
CA VAL A 321 -3.38 6.41 -27.39
C VAL A 321 -4.21 7.21 -26.41
N ALA A 322 -4.26 8.53 -26.63
CA ALA A 322 -5.15 9.42 -25.89
C ALA A 322 -6.62 8.97 -26.05
N PRO A 323 -7.47 9.13 -25.01
CA PRO A 323 -8.85 8.65 -25.04
C PRO A 323 -9.65 9.28 -26.20
N PRO A 324 -10.60 8.53 -26.80
CA PRO A 324 -11.45 9.08 -27.84
C PRO A 324 -12.33 10.19 -27.26
N ALA A 325 -12.35 11.35 -27.93
CA ALA A 325 -13.26 12.42 -27.59
C ALA A 325 -14.72 11.95 -27.81
N ALA A 326 -15.53 11.96 -26.76
CA ALA A 326 -16.97 11.82 -26.88
C ALA A 326 -17.57 13.01 -27.67
N ASP A 327 -18.66 12.78 -28.41
CA ASP A 327 -19.22 13.71 -29.41
C ASP A 327 -19.61 15.10 -28.85
N ALA A 328 -18.64 16.02 -28.82
CA ALA A 328 -18.84 17.41 -28.39
C ALA A 328 -19.80 18.22 -29.28
N MET A 329 -20.11 17.74 -30.49
CA MET A 329 -20.94 18.46 -31.46
C MET A 329 -22.43 18.56 -31.09
N VAL A 330 -22.98 17.63 -30.30
CA VAL A 330 -24.41 17.69 -29.90
C VAL A 330 -24.59 18.67 -28.72
N ALA A 331 -23.64 18.73 -27.79
CA ALA A 331 -23.64 19.70 -26.69
C ALA A 331 -23.46 21.14 -27.20
N ALA A 332 -22.56 21.37 -28.16
CA ALA A 332 -22.29 22.68 -28.74
C ALA A 332 -23.55 23.33 -29.39
N ALA A 333 -24.46 22.53 -29.95
CA ALA A 333 -25.69 23.03 -30.58
C ALA A 333 -26.75 23.53 -29.57
N LEU A 334 -26.71 23.05 -28.33
CA LEU A 334 -27.64 23.46 -27.25
C LEU A 334 -27.12 24.68 -26.47
N LEU A 335 -25.80 24.84 -26.35
CA LEU A 335 -25.16 25.97 -25.65
C LEU A 335 -25.29 27.32 -26.38
N ALA A 336 -25.61 27.34 -27.68
CA ALA A 336 -25.69 28.55 -28.49
C ALA A 336 -26.93 29.46 -28.21
N ARG A 337 -27.67 29.24 -27.12
CA ARG A 337 -28.95 29.92 -26.82
C ARG A 337 -29.11 30.46 -25.39
N GLN A 338 -28.03 30.63 -24.63
CA GLN A 338 -28.10 31.33 -23.33
C GLN A 338 -27.22 32.59 -23.30
N PRO A 339 -27.69 33.71 -22.72
CA PRO A 339 -26.90 34.91 -22.59
C PRO A 339 -25.73 34.68 -21.62
N ALA A 340 -24.58 35.27 -21.93
CA ALA A 340 -23.37 35.15 -21.11
C ALA A 340 -23.62 35.63 -19.67
N SER A 341 -23.77 34.69 -18.75
CA SER A 341 -23.67 34.96 -17.32
C SER A 341 -22.19 35.18 -16.99
N HIS A 342 -21.88 36.14 -16.13
CA HIS A 342 -20.49 36.50 -15.80
C HIS A 342 -19.76 35.34 -15.11
N VAL A 343 -19.05 34.55 -15.92
CA VAL A 343 -18.08 33.54 -15.48
C VAL A 343 -16.95 34.26 -14.74
N LEU A 344 -16.53 33.72 -13.59
CA LEU A 344 -15.29 34.13 -12.94
C LEU A 344 -14.14 33.84 -13.92
N ALA A 345 -13.44 34.87 -14.36
CA ALA A 345 -12.26 34.69 -15.21
C ALA A 345 -11.23 33.77 -14.51
N SER A 346 -10.49 32.97 -15.28
CA SER A 346 -9.59 31.94 -14.74
C SER A 346 -8.56 32.47 -13.74
N GLY A 347 -8.04 33.69 -13.96
CA GLY A 347 -7.07 34.34 -13.07
C GLY A 347 -7.53 34.40 -11.60
N PRO A 348 -8.57 35.19 -11.25
CA PRO A 348 -9.08 35.29 -9.88
C PRO A 348 -9.37 33.95 -9.17
N GLN A 349 -9.74 32.89 -9.91
CA GLN A 349 -10.09 31.60 -9.32
C GLN A 349 -8.86 30.71 -9.05
N GLU A 350 -7.83 30.75 -9.91
CA GLU A 350 -6.52 30.13 -9.64
C GLU A 350 -5.82 30.80 -8.44
N GLU A 351 -5.93 32.13 -8.32
CA GLU A 351 -5.39 32.87 -7.18
C GLU A 351 -6.14 32.55 -5.87
N LEU A 352 -7.47 32.39 -5.93
CA LEU A 352 -8.28 31.93 -4.80
C LEU A 352 -7.90 30.50 -4.37
N GLN A 353 -7.75 29.56 -5.31
CA GLN A 353 -7.31 28.20 -5.00
C GLN A 353 -5.91 28.17 -4.37
N ARG A 354 -4.96 28.98 -4.89
CA ARG A 354 -3.62 29.13 -4.29
C ARG A 354 -3.71 29.68 -2.86
N ALA A 355 -4.50 30.74 -2.65
CA ALA A 355 -4.70 31.32 -1.32
C ALA A 355 -5.41 30.37 -0.33
N LEU A 356 -6.28 29.48 -0.81
CA LEU A 356 -6.90 28.42 0.00
C LEU A 356 -5.90 27.32 0.37
N ARG A 357 -4.99 26.92 -0.54
CA ARG A 357 -3.89 25.98 -0.23
C ARG A 357 -2.89 26.57 0.77
N GLU A 358 -2.49 27.83 0.60
CA GLU A 358 -1.59 28.53 1.54
C GLU A 358 -2.19 28.62 2.96
N ARG A 359 -3.51 28.83 3.06
CA ARG A 359 -4.28 28.78 4.33
C ARG A 359 -4.33 27.40 4.93
N GLY A 360 -4.67 26.39 4.12
CA GLY A 360 -4.65 24.98 4.54
C GLY A 360 -3.29 24.62 5.13
N ALA A 361 -2.20 25.00 4.45
CA ALA A 361 -0.84 24.83 4.95
C ALA A 361 -0.58 25.55 6.28
N ALA A 362 -1.12 26.75 6.49
CA ALA A 362 -0.93 27.51 7.73
C ALA A 362 -1.74 26.94 8.90
N HIS A 363 -2.99 26.53 8.66
CA HIS A 363 -3.84 25.89 9.64
C HIS A 363 -3.30 24.49 10.01
N GLU A 364 -2.90 23.67 9.03
CA GLU A 364 -2.28 22.35 9.24
C GLU A 364 -1.02 22.46 10.12
N ARG A 365 -0.12 23.41 9.82
CA ARG A 365 1.05 23.69 10.68
C ARG A 365 0.65 23.99 12.13
N MET A 366 -0.44 24.74 12.33
CA MET A 366 -0.96 25.04 13.66
C MET A 366 -1.55 23.82 14.36
N LEU A 367 -2.28 22.95 13.65
CA LEU A 367 -2.77 21.70 14.22
C LEU A 367 -1.60 20.76 14.58
N ALA A 368 -0.61 20.60 13.70
CA ALA A 368 0.58 19.80 13.96
C ALA A 368 1.34 20.28 15.21
N LEU A 369 1.54 21.60 15.38
CA LEU A 369 2.17 22.20 16.56
C LEU A 369 1.34 22.01 17.84
N ASN A 370 0.01 22.08 17.75
CA ASN A 370 -0.91 21.77 18.86
C ASN A 370 -0.80 20.30 19.28
N LEU A 371 -0.87 19.36 18.34
CA LEU A 371 -0.78 17.93 18.62
C LEU A 371 0.60 17.55 19.20
N ASP A 372 1.67 18.20 18.74
CA ASP A 372 3.02 18.06 19.30
C ASP A 372 3.14 18.66 20.72
N LEU A 373 2.52 19.82 20.99
CA LEU A 373 2.42 20.37 22.34
C LEU A 373 1.71 19.42 23.31
N LEU A 374 0.57 18.85 22.92
CA LEU A 374 -0.18 17.85 23.69
C LEU A 374 0.69 16.61 24.00
N ARG A 375 1.46 16.12 23.03
CA ARG A 375 2.39 14.98 23.22
C ARG A 375 3.53 15.31 24.19
N ARG A 376 4.09 16.53 24.16
CA ARG A 376 5.20 16.96 25.03
C ARG A 376 4.78 17.25 26.46
N VAL A 377 3.70 18.01 26.65
CA VAL A 377 3.20 18.39 27.98
C VAL A 377 2.52 17.19 28.65
N GLY A 378 1.91 16.32 27.84
CA GLY A 378 1.18 15.15 28.29
C GLY A 378 -0.16 15.54 28.95
N PRO A 379 -0.79 14.59 29.68
CA PRO A 379 -1.93 14.92 30.52
C PRO A 379 -1.59 16.02 31.53
N ARG A 380 -2.61 16.73 32.00
CA ARG A 380 -2.55 17.40 33.31
C ARG A 380 -2.37 16.31 34.39
N ARG A 381 -1.12 15.90 34.65
CA ARG A 381 -0.77 15.10 35.83
C ARG A 381 -1.31 15.87 37.04
N PRO A 382 -2.24 15.30 37.85
CA PRO A 382 -2.56 15.94 39.11
C PRO A 382 -1.25 16.01 39.89
N ALA A 383 -0.82 17.23 40.24
CA ALA A 383 0.30 17.40 41.14
C ALA A 383 -0.04 16.58 42.39
N ALA A 384 0.84 15.65 42.77
CA ALA A 384 0.66 14.84 43.97
C ALA A 384 0.64 15.79 45.18
N ARG A 385 -0.57 16.18 45.56
CA ARG A 385 -0.88 17.11 46.64
C ARG A 385 -1.65 16.31 47.67
N ASP A 386 -1.10 16.24 48.87
CA ASP A 386 -1.70 15.50 49.99
C ASP A 386 -3.18 15.88 50.17
N ALA A 387 -4.01 14.91 50.55
CA ALA A 387 -5.46 15.09 50.68
C ALA A 387 -5.85 16.27 51.61
N ALA A 388 -5.00 16.62 52.58
CA ALA A 388 -5.15 17.80 53.42
C ALA A 388 -5.08 19.13 52.63
N GLY A 389 -4.17 19.22 51.65
CA GLY A 389 -4.05 20.36 50.74
C GLY A 389 -5.18 20.42 49.71
N VAL A 390 -5.76 19.27 49.33
CA VAL A 390 -6.94 19.22 48.43
C VAL A 390 -8.18 19.80 49.12
N ALA A 391 -8.43 19.45 50.39
CA ALA A 391 -9.57 20.00 51.14
C ALA A 391 -9.44 21.51 51.45
N ALA A 392 -8.22 21.99 51.70
CA ALA A 392 -7.95 23.42 51.86
C ALA A 392 -8.12 24.20 50.54
N ASN A 393 -7.54 23.69 49.44
CA ASN A 393 -7.69 24.32 48.13
C ASN A 393 -9.12 24.23 47.58
N ALA A 394 -9.89 23.18 47.87
CA ALA A 394 -11.30 23.10 47.48
C ALA A 394 -12.16 24.16 48.19
N ARG A 395 -11.84 24.49 49.46
CA ARG A 395 -12.52 25.58 50.19
C ARG A 395 -12.07 26.97 49.74
N ILE A 396 -10.83 27.12 49.28
CA ILE A 396 -10.33 28.38 48.69
C ILE A 396 -10.89 28.56 47.26
N ALA A 397 -10.91 27.51 46.44
CA ALA A 397 -11.50 27.52 45.10
C ALA A 397 -13.02 27.73 45.12
N ALA A 398 -13.73 27.20 46.14
CA ALA A 398 -15.15 27.53 46.37
C ALA A 398 -15.38 28.94 46.95
N ALA A 399 -14.31 29.66 47.32
CA ALA A 399 -14.35 31.03 47.83
C ALA A 399 -13.78 32.08 46.86
N VAL A 400 -13.04 31.64 45.83
CA VAL A 400 -12.86 32.42 44.60
C VAL A 400 -14.20 32.33 43.86
N ALA A 401 -14.97 33.41 43.89
CA ALA A 401 -16.14 33.50 43.04
C ALA A 401 -15.72 33.26 41.58
N ALA A 402 -16.50 32.46 40.85
CA ALA A 402 -16.37 32.32 39.39
C ALA A 402 -16.18 33.72 38.79
N SER A 403 -15.11 33.92 38.00
CA SER A 403 -14.85 35.25 37.45
C SER A 403 -16.02 35.63 36.55
N ALA A 404 -16.73 36.69 36.90
CA ALA A 404 -17.86 37.14 36.12
C ALA A 404 -17.39 37.36 34.66
N PRO A 405 -18.07 36.81 33.65
CA PRO A 405 -17.66 36.97 32.27
C PRO A 405 -17.65 38.46 31.91
N PRO A 406 -16.66 38.94 31.12
CA PRO A 406 -16.55 40.34 30.73
C PRO A 406 -17.85 40.90 30.14
N ALA A 407 -18.22 42.13 30.52
CA ALA A 407 -19.42 42.80 30.05
C ALA A 407 -19.18 43.52 28.71
N VAL A 408 -20.24 43.76 27.93
CA VAL A 408 -20.15 44.49 26.65
C VAL A 408 -19.56 45.89 26.88
N GLY A 409 -18.50 46.22 26.14
CA GLY A 409 -17.72 47.45 26.30
C GLY A 409 -16.47 47.32 27.17
N ASP A 410 -16.31 46.25 27.95
CA ASP A 410 -15.07 45.98 28.69
C ASP A 410 -13.90 45.73 27.72
N THR A 411 -12.67 45.87 28.21
CA THR A 411 -11.45 45.54 27.45
C THR A 411 -10.59 44.52 28.19
N VAL A 412 -10.12 43.50 27.46
CA VAL A 412 -9.34 42.38 27.98
C VAL A 412 -8.04 42.26 27.19
N ARG A 413 -6.93 41.95 27.88
CA ARG A 413 -5.61 41.74 27.26
C ARG A 413 -5.39 40.26 26.97
N PHE A 414 -5.08 39.95 25.72
CA PHE A 414 -4.81 38.59 25.25
C PHE A 414 -3.36 38.43 24.80
N ARG A 415 -2.86 37.19 24.87
CA ARG A 415 -1.59 36.74 24.26
C ARG A 415 -1.93 35.84 23.09
N ILE A 416 -1.92 36.38 21.87
CA ILE A 416 -2.03 35.56 20.67
C ILE A 416 -0.71 34.79 20.51
N PRO A 417 -0.71 33.45 20.36
CA PRO A 417 0.51 32.70 20.09
C PRO A 417 1.05 33.07 18.71
N ASN A 418 2.36 33.29 18.60
CA ASN A 418 2.99 33.60 17.33
C ASN A 418 3.15 32.32 16.50
N ILE A 419 2.27 32.12 15.53
CA ILE A 419 2.20 30.91 14.69
C ILE A 419 3.39 30.77 13.72
N ASP A 420 4.10 31.87 13.47
CA ASP A 420 5.34 31.90 12.69
C ASP A 420 6.57 31.48 13.53
N SER A 421 6.37 31.19 14.83
CA SER A 421 7.39 30.65 15.71
C SER A 421 7.30 29.14 15.83
N ALA A 422 8.46 28.47 15.82
CA ALA A 422 8.55 27.02 16.06
C ALA A 422 8.11 26.57 17.47
N ASN A 423 7.87 27.50 18.40
CA ASN A 423 7.39 27.20 19.75
C ASN A 423 6.28 28.17 20.17
N LEU A 424 5.03 27.72 20.03
CA LEU A 424 3.82 28.48 20.38
C LEU A 424 3.75 28.91 21.87
N CYS A 425 4.51 28.28 22.77
CA CYS A 425 4.58 28.66 24.19
C CYS A 425 5.59 29.78 24.49
N GLN A 426 6.15 30.44 23.46
CA GLN A 426 7.07 31.58 23.57
C GLN A 426 6.65 32.75 22.66
N ASN A 427 7.15 33.95 22.95
CA ASN A 427 7.03 35.15 22.10
C ASN A 427 5.59 35.46 21.64
N PRO A 428 4.68 35.83 22.55
CA PRO A 428 3.30 36.13 22.20
C PRO A 428 3.22 37.47 21.46
N ILE A 429 2.08 37.72 20.82
CA ILE A 429 1.68 39.06 20.43
C ILE A 429 0.58 39.49 21.40
N GLU A 430 0.83 40.54 22.19
CA GLU A 430 -0.15 41.07 23.13
C GLU A 430 -1.12 42.03 22.42
N VAL A 431 -2.42 41.78 22.55
CA VAL A 431 -3.49 42.62 21.96
C VAL A 431 -4.53 43.00 23.01
N VAL A 432 -5.36 44.01 22.71
CA VAL A 432 -6.49 44.43 23.56
C VAL A 432 -7.79 44.18 22.80
N GLY A 433 -8.59 43.23 23.29
CA GLY A 433 -9.93 42.95 22.75
C GLY A 433 -11.00 43.73 23.52
N ARG A 434 -11.83 44.49 22.82
CA ARG A 434 -13.09 45.08 23.33
C ARG A 434 -14.20 44.03 23.24
N VAL A 435 -14.95 43.84 24.32
CA VAL A 435 -16.13 42.96 24.32
C VAL A 435 -17.24 43.58 23.47
N VAL A 436 -17.68 42.85 22.45
CA VAL A 436 -18.80 43.22 21.57
C VAL A 436 -20.07 42.47 21.94
N TYR A 437 -19.93 41.21 22.37
CA TYR A 437 -21.03 40.35 22.79
C TYR A 437 -20.60 39.57 24.03
N SER A 438 -21.50 39.43 25.01
CA SER A 438 -21.31 38.61 26.21
C SER A 438 -22.60 37.85 26.46
N GLY A 439 -22.60 36.57 26.11
CA GLY A 439 -23.79 35.73 26.06
C GLY A 439 -23.93 34.78 27.25
N THR A 440 -24.60 33.67 27.01
CA THR A 440 -24.79 32.53 27.90
C THR A 440 -23.74 31.43 27.72
N ARG A 441 -23.08 31.33 26.56
CA ARG A 441 -22.03 30.32 26.28
C ARG A 441 -20.73 30.90 25.70
N ALA A 442 -20.75 32.09 25.09
CA ALA A 442 -19.54 32.75 24.61
C ALA A 442 -19.43 34.24 24.96
N VAL A 443 -18.22 34.77 24.82
CA VAL A 443 -17.89 36.20 24.81
C VAL A 443 -17.10 36.50 23.54
N VAL A 444 -17.54 37.49 22.75
CA VAL A 444 -16.89 37.89 21.49
C VAL A 444 -16.12 39.20 21.70
N PHE A 445 -14.85 39.18 21.33
CA PHE A 445 -13.91 40.29 21.43
C PHE A 445 -13.48 40.75 20.05
N GLU A 446 -13.56 42.05 19.80
CA GLU A 446 -12.95 42.71 18.65
C GLU A 446 -11.68 43.41 19.12
N ASP A 447 -10.55 43.14 18.48
CA ASP A 447 -9.30 43.88 18.65
C ASP A 447 -9.50 45.38 18.41
N VAL A 448 -9.09 46.22 19.37
CA VAL A 448 -9.25 47.69 19.29
C VAL A 448 -8.50 48.31 18.10
N ASP A 449 -7.47 47.63 17.60
CA ASP A 449 -6.68 48.05 16.44
C ASP A 449 -7.18 47.41 15.11
N ALA A 450 -8.35 46.74 15.11
CA ALA A 450 -8.95 46.18 13.90
C ALA A 450 -9.37 47.27 12.89
N PRO A 451 -9.23 47.05 11.56
CA PRO A 451 -9.54 48.06 10.53
C PRO A 451 -10.98 48.59 10.54
N LEU A 452 -11.91 47.78 11.06
CA LEU A 452 -13.33 48.07 11.17
C LEU A 452 -13.80 48.16 12.63
N ALA A 453 -12.89 48.50 13.57
CA ALA A 453 -13.21 48.62 14.99
C ALA A 453 -14.48 49.44 15.25
N GLY A 454 -15.47 48.85 15.93
CA GLY A 454 -16.75 49.48 16.25
C GLY A 454 -17.71 49.67 15.06
N ARG A 455 -17.41 49.11 13.88
CA ARG A 455 -18.18 49.32 12.63
C ARG A 455 -19.00 48.10 12.20
N ILE A 456 -18.69 46.92 12.75
CA ILE A 456 -19.30 45.64 12.38
C ILE A 456 -19.85 44.87 13.59
N ASP A 457 -20.10 45.53 14.72
CA ASP A 457 -20.62 44.93 15.96
C ASP A 457 -21.84 44.04 15.75
N SER A 458 -22.72 44.40 14.81
CA SER A 458 -23.92 43.61 14.46
C SER A 458 -23.62 42.25 13.81
N LEU A 459 -22.42 42.04 13.26
CA LEU A 459 -21.97 40.75 12.74
C LEU A 459 -21.35 39.90 13.85
N TYR A 460 -20.58 40.50 14.76
CA TYR A 460 -20.05 39.82 15.95
C TYR A 460 -21.16 39.35 16.91
N VAL A 461 -22.19 40.18 17.12
CA VAL A 461 -23.37 39.78 17.91
C VAL A 461 -24.06 38.57 17.29
N LYS A 462 -24.28 38.55 15.96
CA LYS A 462 -24.87 37.39 15.27
C LYS A 462 -24.02 36.12 15.40
N LEU A 463 -22.69 36.22 15.31
CA LEU A 463 -21.79 35.08 15.52
C LEU A 463 -21.88 34.54 16.96
N GLY A 464 -21.92 35.44 17.96
CA GLY A 464 -22.11 35.07 19.35
C GLY A 464 -23.45 34.40 19.62
N GLU A 465 -24.55 34.95 19.07
CA GLU A 465 -25.89 34.38 19.15
C GLU A 465 -25.99 33.01 18.45
N GLU A 466 -25.38 32.85 17.27
CA GLU A 466 -25.36 31.56 16.58
C GLU A 466 -24.54 30.51 17.32
N TYR A 467 -23.44 30.91 17.97
CA TYR A 467 -22.70 30.00 18.83
C TYR A 467 -23.53 29.54 20.01
N ASP A 468 -24.11 30.48 20.76
CA ASP A 468 -24.89 30.23 21.96
C ASP A 468 -26.09 29.30 21.70
N ASN A 469 -26.81 29.54 20.61
CA ASN A 469 -28.06 28.84 20.30
C ASN A 469 -27.86 27.56 19.46
N THR A 470 -26.83 27.51 18.61
CA THR A 470 -26.66 26.45 17.60
C THR A 470 -25.33 25.71 17.74
N ILE A 471 -24.18 26.39 17.53
CA ILE A 471 -22.89 25.70 17.41
C ILE A 471 -22.51 25.02 18.73
N HIS A 472 -22.68 25.67 19.88
CA HIS A 472 -22.36 25.08 21.18
C HIS A 472 -23.14 23.79 21.45
N ARG A 473 -24.43 23.73 21.04
CA ARG A 473 -25.24 22.51 21.11
C ARG A 473 -24.67 21.42 20.20
N ILE A 474 -24.37 21.75 18.94
CA ILE A 474 -23.80 20.79 17.98
C ILE A 474 -22.49 20.22 18.52
N ILE A 475 -21.55 21.06 18.97
CA ILE A 475 -20.25 20.57 19.45
C ILE A 475 -20.39 19.69 20.69
N THR A 476 -21.18 20.13 21.68
CA THR A 476 -21.42 19.36 22.92
C THR A 476 -22.15 18.03 22.65
N GLN A 477 -23.08 18.03 21.69
CA GLN A 477 -23.86 16.86 21.33
C GLN A 477 -23.05 15.83 20.51
N TYR A 478 -22.15 16.26 19.62
CA TYR A 478 -21.50 15.37 18.66
C TYR A 478 -20.01 15.10 18.91
N PHE A 479 -19.29 15.92 19.68
CA PHE A 479 -17.84 15.77 19.88
C PHE A 479 -17.46 15.77 21.37
N GLY A 480 -17.95 16.73 22.14
CA GLY A 480 -17.65 16.86 23.56
C GLY A 480 -17.83 18.29 24.06
N ASP A 481 -17.70 18.49 25.37
CA ASP A 481 -17.87 19.81 25.96
C ASP A 481 -16.63 20.69 25.68
N PRO A 482 -16.74 21.81 24.95
CA PRO A 482 -15.61 22.73 24.77
C PRO A 482 -15.16 23.35 26.09
N LEU A 483 -16.04 23.49 27.08
CA LEU A 483 -15.77 24.03 28.42
C LEU A 483 -15.33 22.94 29.41
N LYS A 484 -14.90 21.77 28.93
CA LYS A 484 -14.52 20.63 29.79
C LYS A 484 -13.41 20.94 30.80
N LEU A 485 -12.57 21.93 30.52
CA LEU A 485 -11.48 22.38 31.40
C LEU A 485 -11.73 23.73 32.09
N ASP A 486 -12.87 24.39 31.81
CA ASP A 486 -13.26 25.71 32.33
C ASP A 486 -13.01 25.88 33.85
N PRO A 487 -13.40 24.93 34.73
CA PRO A 487 -13.14 25.03 36.18
C PRO A 487 -11.66 25.08 36.59
N ALA A 488 -10.74 24.87 35.65
CA ALA A 488 -9.30 24.89 35.85
C ALA A 488 -8.54 25.62 34.72
N THR A 489 -9.24 26.49 33.97
CA THR A 489 -8.68 27.56 33.13
C THR A 489 -8.98 28.89 33.83
N ASP A 490 -10.15 29.49 33.62
CA ASP A 490 -10.59 30.73 34.27
C ASP A 490 -11.91 30.63 35.07
N ALA A 491 -12.66 29.53 34.93
CA ALA A 491 -13.93 29.26 35.59
C ALA A 491 -15.01 30.33 35.33
N ASN A 492 -15.03 30.93 34.13
CA ASN A 492 -16.01 31.96 33.76
C ASN A 492 -17.31 31.36 33.15
N GLY A 493 -17.27 30.12 32.66
CA GLY A 493 -18.38 29.41 32.03
C GLY A 493 -18.69 29.86 30.59
N ARG A 494 -17.70 30.38 29.85
CA ARG A 494 -17.82 30.89 28.46
C ARG A 494 -16.57 30.61 27.64
N LEU A 495 -16.80 30.30 26.36
CA LEU A 495 -15.75 30.29 25.34
C LEU A 495 -15.48 31.71 24.86
N TYR A 496 -14.22 32.07 24.66
CA TYR A 496 -13.81 33.38 24.15
C TYR A 496 -13.55 33.30 22.64
N MET A 497 -14.07 34.28 21.89
CA MET A 497 -13.80 34.45 20.46
C MET A 497 -13.08 35.77 20.25
N LEU A 498 -11.77 35.72 20.00
CA LEU A 498 -10.95 36.89 19.76
C LEU A 498 -10.75 37.07 18.25
N PHE A 499 -11.27 38.17 17.72
CA PHE A 499 -11.06 38.58 16.34
C PHE A 499 -10.03 39.71 16.27
N SER A 500 -8.88 39.46 15.63
CA SER A 500 -7.74 40.37 15.64
C SER A 500 -7.06 40.53 14.28
N LYS A 501 -6.60 41.75 14.00
CA LYS A 501 -5.79 42.07 12.81
C LYS A 501 -4.46 41.31 12.79
N VAL A 502 -3.90 40.99 13.96
CA VAL A 502 -2.64 40.22 14.06
C VAL A 502 -2.72 38.91 13.29
N ILE A 503 -3.90 38.29 13.23
CA ILE A 503 -4.10 36.99 12.57
C ILE A 503 -4.02 37.14 11.04
N ASN A 504 -4.47 38.28 10.49
CA ASN A 504 -4.31 38.62 9.08
C ASN A 504 -2.83 38.80 8.66
N ASP A 505 -1.96 39.13 9.62
CA ASP A 505 -0.56 39.51 9.36
C ASP A 505 0.43 38.32 9.48
N PHE A 506 -0.03 37.12 9.86
CA PHE A 506 0.78 35.90 9.92
C PHE A 506 1.03 35.27 8.54
N ASN A 507 2.14 34.52 8.38
CA ASN A 507 2.47 33.91 7.08
C ASN A 507 1.45 32.84 6.66
N GLY A 508 1.06 32.88 5.38
CA GLY A 508 0.03 32.01 4.81
C GLY A 508 -1.41 32.49 5.06
N ASN A 509 -1.60 33.66 5.71
CA ASN A 509 -2.89 34.34 5.85
C ASN A 509 -3.99 33.43 6.43
N VAL A 510 -3.65 32.75 7.53
CA VAL A 510 -4.55 31.80 8.21
C VAL A 510 -5.86 32.50 8.59
N PHE A 511 -7.01 31.85 8.34
CA PHE A 511 -8.29 32.49 8.61
C PHE A 511 -8.67 32.46 10.09
N ALA A 512 -8.43 31.34 10.76
CA ALA A 512 -8.60 31.14 12.19
C ALA A 512 -7.70 29.98 12.67
N PHE A 513 -7.56 29.86 13.99
CA PHE A 513 -6.98 28.70 14.65
C PHE A 513 -7.41 28.66 16.13
N VAL A 514 -7.09 27.55 16.79
CA VAL A 514 -7.13 27.43 18.26
C VAL A 514 -5.77 27.04 18.82
N PHE A 515 -5.56 27.29 20.12
CA PHE A 515 -4.31 26.99 20.79
C PHE A 515 -4.51 26.13 22.04
N SER A 516 -4.15 24.86 21.94
CA SER A 516 -4.14 23.89 23.05
C SER A 516 -3.31 24.36 24.25
N GLY A 517 -2.32 25.25 24.04
CA GLY A 517 -1.52 25.85 25.11
C GLY A 517 -2.33 26.69 26.09
N ASP A 518 -3.42 27.34 25.64
CA ASP A 518 -4.32 28.10 26.51
C ASP A 518 -5.10 27.21 27.49
N LEU A 519 -5.21 25.91 27.21
CA LEU A 519 -5.81 24.92 28.11
C LEU A 519 -4.83 24.42 29.20
N PHE A 520 -3.58 24.90 29.23
CA PHE A 520 -2.57 24.53 30.22
C PHE A 520 -2.21 25.71 31.15
N PRO A 521 -1.77 25.46 32.40
CA PRO A 521 -1.29 26.51 33.28
C PRO A 521 -0.01 27.16 32.72
N ARG A 522 0.24 28.43 33.06
CA ARG A 522 1.45 29.17 32.59
C ARG A 522 2.79 28.53 32.98
N SER A 523 2.82 27.68 34.00
CA SER A 523 3.99 26.88 34.36
C SER A 523 4.34 25.79 33.35
N GLN A 524 3.42 25.41 32.47
CA GLN A 524 3.62 24.43 31.38
C GLN A 524 3.70 25.13 30.00
N CYS A 525 2.94 26.21 29.80
CA CYS A 525 3.00 27.02 28.58
C CYS A 525 2.96 28.51 28.94
N SER A 526 4.10 29.21 28.91
CA SER A 526 4.23 30.56 29.48
C SER A 526 3.31 31.63 28.88
N GLN A 527 2.87 31.46 27.62
CA GLN A 527 1.95 32.40 26.97
C GLN A 527 0.47 32.13 27.22
N SER A 528 0.14 30.98 27.82
CA SER A 528 -1.24 30.56 28.05
C SER A 528 -2.07 31.67 28.69
N ASN A 529 -3.19 32.00 28.04
CA ASN A 529 -4.22 32.86 28.59
C ASN A 529 -4.99 32.16 29.73
N GLN A 530 -4.93 30.83 29.81
CA GLN A 530 -5.70 29.98 30.72
C GLN A 530 -7.21 30.16 30.49
N ALA A 531 -7.64 29.95 29.24
CA ALA A 531 -9.03 30.07 28.80
C ALA A 531 -9.27 29.29 27.50
N GLU A 532 -10.52 28.95 27.22
CA GLU A 532 -10.99 28.33 25.99
C GLU A 532 -11.14 29.41 24.89
N ILE A 533 -10.14 29.55 24.00
CA ILE A 533 -10.09 30.67 23.02
C ILE A 533 -10.08 30.19 21.56
N PHE A 534 -11.02 30.74 20.78
CA PHE A 534 -11.00 30.82 19.32
C PHE A 534 -10.28 32.10 18.86
N TYR A 535 -9.36 31.99 17.91
CA TYR A 535 -8.64 33.13 17.31
C TYR A 535 -9.04 33.26 15.83
N GLY A 536 -9.65 34.39 15.44
CA GLY A 536 -10.10 34.64 14.06
C GLY A 536 -9.54 35.92 13.42
N SER A 537 -9.29 35.87 12.12
CA SER A 537 -8.99 37.05 11.29
C SER A 537 -10.16 38.04 11.23
N VAL A 538 -9.88 39.29 10.83
CA VAL A 538 -10.86 40.39 10.70
C VAL A 538 -11.01 40.86 9.24
N PRO A 539 -12.20 41.30 8.80
CA PRO A 539 -12.37 41.89 7.48
C PRO A 539 -11.81 43.32 7.43
N THR A 540 -11.26 43.73 6.29
CA THR A 540 -10.61 45.05 6.16
C THR A 540 -11.52 46.15 5.61
N VAL A 541 -12.65 45.80 4.98
CA VAL A 541 -13.57 46.73 4.29
C VAL A 541 -15.03 46.38 4.61
N LEU A 542 -15.80 47.40 5.00
CA LEU A 542 -17.25 47.30 5.15
C LEU A 542 -17.86 47.17 3.74
N SER A 543 -18.32 45.98 3.38
CA SER A 543 -18.82 45.62 2.06
C SER A 543 -19.87 44.52 2.14
N ASP A 544 -20.81 44.55 1.19
CA ASP A 544 -21.82 43.53 0.96
C ASP A 544 -21.35 42.43 -0.01
N ASP A 545 -20.11 42.50 -0.53
CA ASP A 545 -19.56 41.44 -1.37
C ASP A 545 -19.57 40.11 -0.61
N PRO A 546 -20.25 39.05 -1.10
CA PRO A 546 -20.35 37.79 -0.39
C PRO A 546 -19.19 36.83 -0.67
N PHE A 547 -18.20 37.19 -1.53
CA PHE A 547 -17.17 36.26 -1.98
C PHE A 547 -15.72 36.53 -1.50
N ASP A 548 -15.29 37.78 -1.32
CA ASP A 548 -13.94 38.07 -0.81
C ASP A 548 -13.92 38.19 0.72
N PHE A 549 -13.70 37.06 1.41
CA PHE A 549 -13.75 36.97 2.87
C PHE A 549 -12.53 37.54 3.62
N ASN A 550 -11.50 38.03 2.91
CA ASN A 550 -10.41 38.79 3.53
C ASN A 550 -10.76 40.27 3.64
N VAL A 551 -11.39 40.78 2.59
CA VAL A 551 -11.67 42.20 2.43
C VAL A 551 -13.07 42.52 2.93
N SER A 552 -14.08 41.78 2.48
CA SER A 552 -15.49 42.09 2.71
C SER A 552 -16.03 41.55 4.02
N SER A 553 -16.65 42.43 4.82
CA SER A 553 -17.40 42.07 6.03
C SER A 553 -18.50 41.03 5.81
N ASN A 554 -19.22 41.06 4.68
CA ASN A 554 -20.28 40.08 4.42
C ASN A 554 -19.71 38.69 4.11
N ALA A 555 -18.73 38.60 3.21
CA ALA A 555 -18.04 37.35 2.90
C ALA A 555 -17.33 36.75 4.13
N TRP A 556 -16.64 37.60 4.91
CA TRP A 556 -16.02 37.21 6.18
C TRP A 556 -17.04 36.59 7.14
N TYR A 557 -18.21 37.21 7.32
CA TYR A 557 -19.27 36.67 8.16
C TYR A 557 -19.78 35.32 7.62
N ARG A 558 -20.04 35.20 6.31
CA ARG A 558 -20.45 33.92 5.68
C ARG A 558 -19.43 32.79 5.86
N TYR A 559 -18.14 33.10 5.84
CA TYR A 559 -17.08 32.10 5.97
C TYR A 559 -16.84 31.72 7.45
N THR A 560 -16.78 32.73 8.33
CA THR A 560 -16.53 32.57 9.78
C THR A 560 -17.49 31.61 10.45
N ARG A 561 -18.77 31.57 10.06
CA ARG A 561 -19.78 30.67 10.68
C ARG A 561 -19.38 29.19 10.63
N GLY A 562 -18.89 28.72 9.48
CA GLY A 562 -18.40 27.35 9.32
C GLY A 562 -17.10 27.11 10.09
N VAL A 563 -16.15 28.03 9.94
CA VAL A 563 -14.84 27.96 10.61
C VAL A 563 -14.98 28.00 12.14
N LEU A 564 -15.94 28.75 12.69
CA LEU A 564 -16.22 28.75 14.13
C LEU A 564 -16.69 27.38 14.64
N SER A 565 -17.51 26.65 13.87
CA SER A 565 -17.88 25.27 14.21
C SER A 565 -16.67 24.33 14.17
N HIS A 566 -15.86 24.44 13.12
CA HIS A 566 -14.63 23.67 12.91
C HIS A 566 -13.62 23.84 14.07
N GLU A 567 -13.27 25.08 14.38
CA GLU A 567 -12.25 25.42 15.37
C GLU A 567 -12.71 25.12 16.81
N VAL A 568 -13.98 25.36 17.15
CA VAL A 568 -14.53 24.99 18.46
C VAL A 568 -14.54 23.47 18.64
N LYS A 569 -14.72 22.68 17.58
CA LYS A 569 -14.57 21.22 17.65
C LYS A 569 -13.16 20.84 18.13
N HIS A 570 -12.10 21.52 17.69
CA HIS A 570 -10.74 21.27 18.17
C HIS A 570 -10.59 21.59 19.66
N ILE A 571 -11.18 22.69 20.15
CA ILE A 571 -11.20 23.00 21.60
C ILE A 571 -11.85 21.87 22.38
N ALA A 572 -13.01 21.36 21.93
CA ALA A 572 -13.67 20.21 22.55
C ALA A 572 -12.80 18.94 22.51
N SER A 573 -12.15 18.63 21.38
CA SER A 573 -11.25 17.47 21.25
C SER A 573 -10.06 17.57 22.22
N PHE A 574 -9.41 18.73 22.27
CA PHE A 574 -8.27 18.96 23.16
C PHE A 574 -8.69 18.94 24.65
N ALA A 575 -9.79 19.60 25.00
CA ALA A 575 -10.28 19.66 26.37
C ALA A 575 -10.73 18.28 26.89
N GLU A 576 -11.47 17.51 26.09
CA GLU A 576 -11.85 16.13 26.42
C GLU A 576 -10.61 15.24 26.58
N ARG A 577 -9.67 15.25 25.61
CA ARG A 577 -8.45 14.41 25.68
C ARG A 577 -7.55 14.77 26.86
N ILE A 578 -7.28 16.05 27.11
CA ILE A 578 -6.52 16.50 28.29
C ILE A 578 -7.21 16.05 29.58
N SER A 579 -8.54 16.22 29.69
CA SER A 579 -9.30 15.85 30.90
C SER A 579 -9.32 14.34 31.17
N ARG A 580 -9.18 13.52 30.12
CA ARG A 580 -9.22 12.05 30.16
C ARG A 580 -7.85 11.39 30.23
N ASN A 581 -6.75 12.16 30.23
CA ASN A 581 -5.41 11.63 30.02
C ASN A 581 -5.32 10.80 28.72
N GLY A 582 -5.88 11.38 27.64
CA GLY A 582 -5.93 10.77 26.32
C GLY A 582 -4.73 11.12 25.44
N VAL A 583 -4.43 10.23 24.49
CA VAL A 583 -3.47 10.50 23.40
C VAL A 583 -4.01 11.58 22.46
N ALA A 584 -3.09 12.42 21.96
CA ALA A 584 -3.39 13.36 20.89
C ALA A 584 -3.75 12.61 19.60
N GLU A 585 -4.74 13.10 18.87
CA GLU A 585 -5.27 12.45 17.66
C GLU A 585 -4.25 12.48 16.49
N GLU A 586 -4.54 11.74 15.42
CA GLU A 586 -3.94 11.98 14.11
C GLU A 586 -4.64 13.14 13.40
N GLU A 587 -3.84 13.96 12.73
CA GLU A 587 -4.24 15.20 12.08
C GLU A 587 -5.43 15.00 11.13
N TRP A 588 -5.35 14.00 10.24
CA TRP A 588 -6.41 13.70 9.27
C TRP A 588 -7.77 13.38 9.91
N LEU A 589 -7.79 12.67 11.04
CA LEU A 589 -9.02 12.28 11.72
C LEU A 589 -9.58 13.45 12.55
N GLU A 590 -8.69 14.24 13.14
CA GLU A 590 -9.03 15.47 13.86
C GLU A 590 -9.66 16.51 12.90
N GLU A 591 -9.10 16.66 11.70
CA GLU A 591 -9.58 17.52 10.60
C GLU A 591 -10.86 17.00 9.95
N GLY A 592 -10.87 15.71 9.58
CA GLY A 592 -12.04 15.07 8.98
C GLY A 592 -13.28 15.19 9.88
N THR A 593 -13.12 15.05 11.20
CA THR A 593 -14.21 15.27 12.17
C THR A 593 -14.51 16.75 12.43
N ALA A 594 -13.59 17.69 12.20
CA ALA A 594 -13.89 19.13 12.22
C ALA A 594 -14.74 19.55 11.01
N ARG A 595 -14.50 18.96 9.83
CA ARG A 595 -15.37 19.10 8.65
C ARG A 595 -16.77 18.49 8.86
N ILE A 596 -16.91 17.42 9.66
CA ILE A 596 -18.23 16.93 10.10
C ILE A 596 -18.95 17.99 10.98
N ALA A 597 -18.22 18.81 11.76
CA ALA A 597 -18.84 19.90 12.54
C ALA A 597 -19.37 21.04 11.66
N GLU A 598 -18.71 21.33 10.54
CA GLU A 598 -19.25 22.20 9.48
C GLU A 598 -20.50 21.58 8.84
N GLU A 599 -20.46 20.27 8.53
CA GLU A 599 -21.60 19.55 7.94
C GLU A 599 -22.84 19.60 8.83
N LEU A 600 -22.68 19.35 10.13
CA LEU A 600 -23.76 19.39 11.11
C LEU A 600 -24.38 20.79 11.24
N LEU A 601 -23.57 21.85 11.15
CA LEU A 601 -24.08 23.23 11.10
C LEU A 601 -24.87 23.49 9.79
N MET A 602 -24.37 23.00 8.66
CA MET A 602 -25.06 23.17 7.38
C MET A 602 -26.37 22.38 7.30
N ARG A 603 -26.48 21.22 7.97
CA ARG A 603 -27.73 20.48 8.14
C ARG A 603 -28.79 21.30 8.88
N GLU A 604 -28.42 21.92 10.00
CA GLU A 604 -29.32 22.76 10.78
C GLU A 604 -29.81 23.97 9.96
N ILE A 605 -28.93 24.58 9.16
CA ILE A 605 -29.24 25.78 8.36
C ILE A 605 -30.06 25.47 7.10
N LEU A 606 -29.73 24.37 6.40
CA LEU A 606 -30.32 24.02 5.10
C LEU A 606 -31.41 22.93 5.18
N GLY A 607 -31.61 22.33 6.35
CA GLY A 607 -32.70 21.38 6.62
C GLY A 607 -32.52 19.97 6.06
N PHE A 608 -31.30 19.57 5.66
CA PHE A 608 -30.99 18.19 5.25
C PHE A 608 -30.57 17.32 6.45
N ILE A 609 -30.68 16.00 6.30
CA ILE A 609 -30.58 15.05 7.42
C ILE A 609 -29.52 13.98 7.16
N TRP A 610 -29.02 13.37 8.25
CA TRP A 610 -28.17 12.18 8.20
C TRP A 610 -28.87 11.06 7.41
N LYS A 611 -28.15 10.40 6.48
CA LYS A 611 -28.69 9.38 5.57
C LYS A 611 -29.83 9.87 4.65
N GLY A 612 -29.95 11.18 4.46
CA GLY A 612 -31.00 11.81 3.64
C GLY A 612 -30.72 11.86 2.13
N ASN A 613 -29.60 11.30 1.67
CA ASN A 613 -29.13 11.35 0.28
C ASN A 613 -29.15 12.76 -0.34
N THR A 614 -28.43 13.68 0.29
CA THR A 614 -28.51 15.13 0.01
C THR A 614 -27.99 15.48 -1.37
N THR A 615 -28.84 16.13 -2.18
CA THR A 615 -28.53 16.61 -3.53
C THR A 615 -27.92 18.01 -3.54
N TYR A 616 -27.31 18.41 -4.66
CA TYR A 616 -26.78 19.74 -4.92
C TYR A 616 -27.81 20.84 -4.63
N ALA A 617 -29.04 20.63 -5.08
CA ALA A 617 -30.14 21.59 -4.97
C ALA A 617 -30.42 22.02 -3.52
N VAL A 618 -30.20 21.11 -2.55
CA VAL A 618 -30.37 21.37 -1.11
C VAL A 618 -29.03 21.76 -0.47
N GLY A 619 -27.99 20.93 -0.64
CA GLY A 619 -26.77 21.04 0.16
C GLY A 619 -25.75 22.11 -0.30
N MET A 620 -25.84 22.59 -1.55
CA MET A 620 -24.78 23.40 -2.15
C MET A 620 -25.26 24.59 -3.00
N ARG A 621 -26.43 24.51 -3.64
CA ARG A 621 -27.00 25.59 -4.48
C ARG A 621 -26.93 26.96 -3.82
N CYS A 622 -27.34 27.08 -2.56
CA CYS A 622 -27.34 28.35 -1.84
C CYS A 622 -25.98 28.77 -1.27
N VAL A 623 -24.94 27.94 -1.33
CA VAL A 623 -23.56 28.37 -1.07
C VAL A 623 -23.06 29.27 -2.21
N ILE A 624 -23.45 28.93 -3.44
CA ILE A 624 -22.96 29.53 -4.69
C ILE A 624 -23.85 30.70 -5.14
N PHE A 625 -25.17 30.51 -5.24
CA PHE A 625 -26.09 31.48 -5.89
C PHE A 625 -26.55 32.66 -5.01
N VAL A 626 -25.77 33.03 -3.99
CA VAL A 626 -26.14 34.07 -3.01
C VAL A 626 -26.33 35.48 -3.56
N ARG A 627 -25.84 35.79 -4.77
CA ARG A 627 -26.11 37.07 -5.45
C ARG A 627 -27.33 37.01 -6.38
N GLN A 628 -27.64 35.82 -6.89
CA GLN A 628 -28.63 35.59 -7.93
C GLN A 628 -30.00 35.22 -7.35
N ASP A 629 -30.02 34.56 -6.19
CA ASP A 629 -31.24 34.18 -5.48
C ASP A 629 -31.27 34.80 -4.07
N PRO A 630 -32.18 35.77 -3.81
CA PRO A 630 -32.38 36.34 -2.48
C PRO A 630 -32.73 35.31 -1.40
N ALA A 631 -33.32 34.16 -1.75
CA ALA A 631 -33.60 33.09 -0.79
C ALA A 631 -32.32 32.42 -0.26
N CYS A 632 -31.19 32.56 -0.97
CA CYS A 632 -29.89 32.07 -0.54
C CYS A 632 -29.07 33.11 0.26
N ALA A 633 -29.58 34.34 0.46
CA ALA A 633 -28.84 35.42 1.11
C ALA A 633 -28.38 35.05 2.53
N GLY A 634 -27.11 35.30 2.83
CA GLY A 634 -26.51 35.01 4.15
C GLY A 634 -26.17 33.54 4.42
N THR A 635 -26.45 32.61 3.51
CA THR A 635 -26.04 31.19 3.62
C THR A 635 -24.52 31.09 3.81
N PRO A 636 -23.99 30.29 4.76
CA PRO A 636 -22.55 30.13 4.94
C PRO A 636 -21.86 29.54 3.71
N TYR A 637 -20.53 29.55 3.74
CA TYR A 637 -19.74 28.75 2.81
C TYR A 637 -19.82 27.24 3.11
N GLY A 638 -19.71 26.87 4.38
CA GLY A 638 -19.84 25.49 4.87
C GLY A 638 -19.13 24.47 3.99
N MET A 639 -19.93 23.58 3.39
CA MET A 639 -19.46 22.40 2.65
C MET A 639 -18.57 22.67 1.43
N TRP A 640 -18.43 23.91 0.95
CA TRP A 640 -17.61 24.22 -0.23
C TRP A 640 -16.19 23.65 -0.15
N SER A 641 -15.49 23.88 0.96
CA SER A 641 -14.11 23.40 1.13
C SER A 641 -14.01 21.87 1.22
N ALA A 642 -15.02 21.20 1.78
CA ALA A 642 -15.07 19.74 1.84
C ALA A 642 -15.24 19.12 0.45
N PHE A 643 -16.13 19.69 -0.39
CA PHE A 643 -16.35 19.18 -1.75
C PHE A 643 -15.21 19.52 -2.71
N VAL A 644 -14.57 20.70 -2.60
CA VAL A 644 -13.35 21.00 -3.38
C VAL A 644 -12.24 20.00 -3.04
N GLY A 645 -11.95 19.79 -1.74
CA GLY A 645 -10.94 18.81 -1.33
C GLY A 645 -11.28 17.37 -1.72
N LEU A 646 -12.57 16.99 -1.73
CA LEU A 646 -12.99 15.69 -2.23
C LEU A 646 -12.84 15.58 -3.75
N GLY A 647 -13.14 16.64 -4.51
CA GLY A 647 -12.91 16.69 -5.96
C GLY A 647 -11.43 16.49 -6.31
N ASP A 648 -10.55 17.31 -5.70
CA ASP A 648 -9.10 17.21 -5.83
C ASP A 648 -8.58 15.79 -5.51
N TYR A 649 -9.15 15.16 -4.47
CA TYR A 649 -8.82 13.78 -4.09
C TYR A 649 -9.27 12.75 -5.13
N LEU A 650 -10.48 12.88 -5.66
CA LEU A 650 -11.06 11.93 -6.60
C LEU A 650 -10.31 11.94 -7.95
N GLU A 651 -9.82 13.10 -8.39
CA GLU A 651 -8.94 13.24 -9.55
C GLU A 651 -7.53 12.64 -9.31
N GLN A 652 -7.09 12.58 -8.05
CA GLN A 652 -5.74 12.15 -7.64
C GLN A 652 -5.74 10.90 -6.75
N ASN A 653 -6.77 10.06 -6.83
CA ASN A 653 -7.05 8.95 -5.91
C ASN A 653 -5.96 7.85 -5.86
N GLU A 654 -4.99 7.84 -6.79
CA GLU A 654 -3.83 6.93 -6.70
C GLU A 654 -2.66 7.52 -5.86
N THR A 655 -2.60 8.85 -5.73
CA THR A 655 -1.46 9.62 -5.21
C THR A 655 -1.75 10.47 -3.98
N SER A 656 -2.99 10.89 -3.76
CA SER A 656 -3.48 11.62 -2.57
C SER A 656 -4.22 10.67 -1.62
N THR A 657 -4.27 10.94 -0.31
CA THR A 657 -4.84 10.00 0.69
C THR A 657 -5.73 10.66 1.74
N PRO A 658 -6.79 9.99 2.25
CA PRO A 658 -7.54 10.46 3.41
C PRO A 658 -6.75 10.39 4.73
N LEU A 659 -5.54 9.81 4.75
CA LEU A 659 -4.69 9.66 5.95
C LEU A 659 -3.82 10.89 6.27
N GLY A 660 -4.07 12.03 5.63
CA GLY A 660 -3.34 13.29 5.85
C GLY A 660 -2.37 13.64 4.72
N ARG A 661 -1.73 14.80 4.80
CA ARG A 661 -0.80 15.27 3.76
C ARG A 661 0.54 14.52 3.81
N PRO A 662 0.97 13.85 2.73
CA PRO A 662 2.30 13.25 2.66
C PRO A 662 3.43 14.29 2.78
N GLU A 663 4.53 13.92 3.42
CA GLU A 663 5.69 14.82 3.58
C GLU A 663 6.23 15.31 2.23
N GLY A 664 6.45 16.62 2.11
CA GLY A 664 6.98 17.25 0.90
C GLY A 664 5.97 17.46 -0.24
N THR A 665 4.68 17.19 -0.06
CA THR A 665 3.63 17.46 -1.07
C THR A 665 2.75 18.68 -0.73
N GLU A 666 2.02 19.20 -1.72
CA GLU A 666 0.97 20.21 -1.54
C GLU A 666 -0.43 19.57 -1.51
N ASP A 667 -0.54 18.31 -1.03
CA ASP A 667 -1.78 17.54 -1.01
C ASP A 667 -2.70 17.97 0.14
N PHE A 668 -3.54 18.98 -0.10
CA PHE A 668 -4.58 19.43 0.84
C PHE A 668 -5.94 18.75 0.60
N SER A 669 -6.01 17.76 -0.30
CA SER A 669 -7.26 17.05 -0.60
C SER A 669 -7.77 16.24 0.61
N PHE A 670 -6.87 15.91 1.55
CA PHE A 670 -7.18 15.13 2.75
C PHE A 670 -8.27 15.77 3.62
N TYR A 671 -8.42 17.11 3.63
CA TYR A 671 -9.53 17.76 4.33
C TYR A 671 -10.90 17.28 3.82
N GLY A 672 -11.04 17.06 2.51
CA GLY A 672 -12.27 16.55 1.90
C GLY A 672 -12.38 15.02 1.93
N SER A 673 -11.29 14.28 1.69
CA SER A 673 -11.35 12.81 1.69
C SER A 673 -11.37 12.19 3.09
N ALA A 674 -10.73 12.79 4.10
CA ALA A 674 -10.91 12.38 5.49
C ALA A 674 -12.34 12.63 5.98
N TRP A 675 -12.93 13.78 5.63
CA TRP A 675 -14.35 14.06 5.88
C TRP A 675 -15.24 12.98 5.26
N ALA A 676 -15.06 12.70 3.97
CA ALA A 676 -15.88 11.71 3.25
C ALA A 676 -15.69 10.27 3.79
N LEU A 677 -14.46 9.88 4.17
CA LEU A 677 -14.20 8.58 4.80
C LEU A 677 -14.90 8.46 6.16
N VAL A 678 -14.80 9.48 7.02
CA VAL A 678 -15.48 9.50 8.32
C VAL A 678 -17.00 9.51 8.13
N ARG A 679 -17.53 10.31 7.19
CA ARG A 679 -18.95 10.37 6.83
C ARG A 679 -19.47 9.00 6.40
N TRP A 680 -18.76 8.33 5.50
CA TRP A 680 -19.07 6.98 5.04
C TRP A 680 -19.04 5.95 6.18
N ALA A 681 -18.01 6.01 7.04
CA ALA A 681 -17.86 5.10 8.17
C ALA A 681 -19.01 5.23 9.17
N VAL A 682 -19.38 6.46 9.53
CA VAL A 682 -20.52 6.76 10.40
C VAL A 682 -21.83 6.28 9.74
N ASP A 683 -22.01 6.52 8.44
CA ASP A 683 -23.22 6.11 7.72
C ASP A 683 -23.45 4.60 7.76
N HIS A 684 -22.39 3.80 7.56
CA HIS A 684 -22.54 2.34 7.48
C HIS A 684 -22.41 1.59 8.80
N THR A 685 -21.90 2.22 9.87
CA THR A 685 -21.64 1.52 11.15
C THR A 685 -22.27 2.15 12.38
N ALA A 686 -22.59 3.44 12.39
CA ALA A 686 -23.22 4.07 13.54
C ALA A 686 -24.74 3.79 13.58
N SER A 687 -25.21 3.33 14.75
CA SER A 687 -26.63 3.35 15.13
C SER A 687 -27.07 4.71 15.67
N ASP A 688 -26.13 5.49 16.21
CA ASP A 688 -26.30 6.86 16.72
C ASP A 688 -25.06 7.67 16.31
N GLU A 689 -25.25 8.61 15.39
CA GLU A 689 -24.19 9.48 14.85
C GLU A 689 -23.51 10.33 15.94
N ALA A 690 -24.30 10.85 16.89
CA ALA A 690 -23.80 11.71 17.95
C ALA A 690 -22.99 10.92 19.00
N ALA A 691 -23.40 9.69 19.29
CA ALA A 691 -22.62 8.77 20.13
C ALA A 691 -21.29 8.38 19.45
N PHE A 692 -21.31 8.06 18.15
CA PHE A 692 -20.13 7.64 17.41
C PHE A 692 -19.05 8.74 17.31
N LEU A 693 -19.43 9.94 16.88
CA LEU A 693 -18.49 11.06 16.71
C LEU A 693 -17.89 11.53 18.06
N ARG A 694 -18.69 11.46 19.14
CA ARG A 694 -18.23 11.72 20.50
C ARG A 694 -17.30 10.62 21.01
N ALA A 695 -17.54 9.36 20.65
CA ALA A 695 -16.66 8.25 21.02
C ALA A 695 -15.28 8.34 20.34
N LEU A 696 -15.22 8.76 19.06
CA LEU A 696 -13.96 9.11 18.39
C LEU A 696 -13.19 10.20 19.16
N THR A 697 -13.90 11.27 19.54
CA THR A 697 -13.30 12.46 20.18
C THR A 697 -12.83 12.18 21.62
N GLN A 698 -13.63 11.43 22.39
CA GLN A 698 -13.38 11.10 23.80
C GLN A 698 -12.48 9.87 24.00
N GLN A 699 -11.98 9.25 22.93
CA GLN A 699 -11.04 8.14 22.98
C GLN A 699 -9.74 8.56 23.67
N SER A 700 -9.24 7.70 24.57
CA SER A 700 -8.07 7.99 25.41
C SER A 700 -6.81 7.22 25.01
N SER A 701 -6.93 5.99 24.51
CA SER A 701 -5.77 5.13 24.23
C SER A 701 -5.48 4.90 22.74
N LEU A 702 -6.47 5.10 21.87
CA LEU A 702 -6.36 4.89 20.43
C LEU A 702 -6.43 6.22 19.68
N ARG A 703 -5.83 6.25 18.49
CA ARG A 703 -5.79 7.39 17.57
C ARG A 703 -5.76 6.89 16.12
N GLY A 704 -6.07 7.78 15.19
CA GLY A 704 -6.01 7.54 13.76
C GLY A 704 -6.86 6.36 13.32
N VAL A 705 -6.28 5.54 12.45
CA VAL A 705 -6.92 4.34 11.93
C VAL A 705 -7.38 3.42 13.07
N ALA A 706 -6.56 3.21 14.09
CA ALA A 706 -6.91 2.32 15.21
C ALA A 706 -8.08 2.86 16.06
N ASN A 707 -8.29 4.19 16.12
CA ASN A 707 -9.50 4.75 16.73
C ASN A 707 -10.73 4.50 15.85
N LEU A 708 -10.61 4.73 14.54
CA LEU A 708 -11.72 4.51 13.60
C LEU A 708 -12.14 3.03 13.54
N GLU A 709 -11.20 2.09 13.40
CA GLU A 709 -11.44 0.65 13.43
C GLU A 709 -12.18 0.21 14.71
N ALA A 710 -11.82 0.80 15.86
CA ALA A 710 -12.45 0.50 17.14
C ALA A 710 -13.90 0.99 17.27
N GLN A 711 -14.30 2.05 16.55
CA GLN A 711 -15.70 2.51 16.51
C GLN A 711 -16.52 1.82 15.42
N THR A 712 -15.91 1.49 14.27
CA THR A 712 -16.62 0.85 13.15
C THR A 712 -16.77 -0.66 13.31
N GLY A 713 -15.87 -1.30 14.06
CA GLY A 713 -15.75 -2.76 14.11
C GLY A 713 -15.25 -3.39 12.80
N LEU A 714 -14.72 -2.59 11.88
CA LEU A 714 -14.19 -3.00 10.58
C LEU A 714 -12.68 -2.76 10.54
N SER A 715 -11.94 -3.63 9.86
CA SER A 715 -10.54 -3.34 9.55
C SER A 715 -10.43 -2.22 8.51
N PHE A 716 -9.32 -1.48 8.54
CA PHE A 716 -9.05 -0.42 7.57
C PHE A 716 -9.03 -0.94 6.12
N GLY A 717 -8.55 -2.16 5.92
CA GLY A 717 -8.60 -2.82 4.61
C GLY A 717 -10.02 -3.03 4.09
N GLU A 718 -10.98 -3.40 4.95
CA GLU A 718 -12.39 -3.50 4.57
C GLU A 718 -13.03 -2.13 4.35
N MET A 719 -12.69 -1.14 5.19
CA MET A 719 -13.20 0.23 5.04
C MET A 719 -12.77 0.84 3.72
N VAL A 720 -11.47 0.85 3.41
CA VAL A 720 -10.93 1.38 2.15
C VAL A 720 -11.54 0.65 0.95
N ALA A 721 -11.61 -0.68 0.98
CA ALA A 721 -12.10 -1.47 -0.14
C ALA A 721 -13.56 -1.20 -0.51
N ASP A 722 -14.40 -0.87 0.47
CA ASP A 722 -15.80 -0.51 0.23
C ASP A 722 -15.94 0.98 -0.09
N TYR A 723 -15.23 1.84 0.63
CA TYR A 723 -15.26 3.31 0.50
C TYR A 723 -14.83 3.78 -0.90
N VAL A 724 -13.70 3.31 -1.43
CA VAL A 724 -13.21 3.74 -2.76
C VAL A 724 -14.15 3.36 -3.90
N LEU A 725 -14.92 2.28 -3.74
CA LEU A 725 -15.96 1.88 -4.68
C LEU A 725 -17.28 2.60 -4.43
N ALA A 726 -17.62 2.96 -3.19
CA ALA A 726 -18.72 3.88 -2.91
C ALA A 726 -18.49 5.21 -3.65
N LEU A 727 -17.29 5.81 -3.54
CA LEU A 727 -16.94 7.03 -4.27
C LEU A 727 -17.07 6.91 -5.81
N ALA A 728 -16.85 5.72 -6.37
CA ALA A 728 -16.90 5.47 -7.81
C ALA A 728 -18.28 5.05 -8.35
N LEU A 729 -19.20 4.62 -7.48
CA LEU A 729 -20.45 3.97 -7.85
C LEU A 729 -21.70 4.60 -7.23
N ASP A 730 -21.55 5.49 -6.24
CA ASP A 730 -22.66 6.13 -5.54
C ASP A 730 -23.63 6.80 -6.52
N ASP A 731 -24.90 6.39 -6.42
CA ASP A 731 -26.03 6.81 -7.26
C ASP A 731 -25.78 6.88 -8.78
N ARG A 732 -24.82 6.09 -9.28
CA ARG A 732 -24.58 5.91 -10.72
C ARG A 732 -25.85 5.37 -11.40
N PRO A 733 -26.43 6.07 -12.41
CA PRO A 733 -27.69 5.68 -13.02
C PRO A 733 -27.68 4.27 -13.60
N GLY A 734 -28.73 3.50 -13.28
CA GLY A 734 -28.87 2.11 -13.71
C GLY A 734 -28.07 1.10 -12.91
N PHE A 735 -27.42 1.50 -11.81
CA PHE A 735 -26.71 0.61 -10.90
C PHE A 735 -27.34 0.63 -9.49
N ASP A 736 -27.47 -0.55 -8.87
CA ASP A 736 -27.83 -0.71 -7.47
C ASP A 736 -26.94 -1.79 -6.83
N PRO A 737 -26.08 -1.45 -5.85
CA PRO A 737 -25.16 -2.42 -5.26
C PRO A 737 -25.88 -3.33 -4.25
N ALA A 738 -25.80 -4.64 -4.48
CA ALA A 738 -26.23 -5.65 -3.50
C ALA A 738 -25.41 -5.57 -2.19
N ARG A 739 -24.18 -5.06 -2.27
CA ARG A 739 -23.35 -4.69 -1.11
C ARG A 739 -23.66 -3.26 -0.70
N SER A 740 -24.55 -3.10 0.28
CA SER A 740 -25.07 -1.79 0.74
C SER A 740 -24.01 -0.74 1.10
N ARG A 741 -22.79 -1.16 1.46
CA ARG A 741 -21.67 -0.26 1.80
C ARG A 741 -21.04 0.47 0.61
N LEU A 742 -21.40 0.11 -0.63
CA LEU A 742 -20.92 0.77 -1.86
C LEU A 742 -21.77 2.02 -2.23
N ARG A 743 -22.12 2.83 -1.22
CA ARG A 743 -22.97 4.04 -1.32
C ARG A 743 -22.55 5.11 -0.31
N MET A 744 -22.90 6.37 -0.54
CA MET A 744 -22.72 7.51 0.36
C MET A 744 -24.10 7.97 0.90
N LEU A 745 -24.61 7.30 1.93
CA LEU A 745 -26.03 7.43 2.34
C LEU A 745 -26.48 8.88 2.64
N SER A 746 -25.58 9.74 3.15
CA SER A 746 -25.92 11.14 3.48
C SER A 746 -25.86 12.10 2.29
N TRP A 747 -25.18 11.76 1.19
CA TRP A 747 -24.81 12.68 0.12
C TRP A 747 -24.85 11.99 -1.25
N ASN A 748 -25.68 12.51 -2.16
CA ASN A 748 -25.75 12.02 -3.53
C ASN A 748 -24.54 12.54 -4.31
N LEU A 749 -23.45 11.77 -4.40
CA LEU A 749 -22.23 12.27 -5.03
C LEU A 749 -22.39 12.46 -6.53
N TYR A 750 -23.19 11.62 -7.20
CA TYR A 750 -23.44 11.72 -8.63
C TYR A 750 -24.12 13.05 -9.01
N ASP A 751 -25.24 13.39 -8.36
CA ASP A 751 -25.93 14.67 -8.54
C ASP A 751 -25.03 15.84 -8.10
N MET A 752 -24.34 15.71 -6.96
CA MET A 752 -23.51 16.78 -6.42
C MET A 752 -22.39 17.19 -7.38
N PHE A 753 -21.56 16.24 -7.84
CA PHE A 753 -20.46 16.55 -8.75
C PHE A 753 -20.93 16.92 -10.16
N THR A 754 -22.03 16.33 -10.66
CA THR A 754 -22.61 16.72 -11.95
C THR A 754 -23.04 18.19 -11.95
N ASN A 755 -23.85 18.60 -10.96
CA ASN A 755 -24.31 19.99 -10.88
C ASN A 755 -23.17 20.96 -10.55
N LEU A 756 -22.22 20.58 -9.68
CA LEU A 756 -21.04 21.40 -9.38
C LEU A 756 -20.17 21.65 -10.62
N HIS A 757 -19.99 20.62 -11.47
CA HIS A 757 -19.33 20.77 -12.77
C HIS A 757 -20.09 21.74 -13.69
N GLU A 758 -21.42 21.63 -13.78
CA GLU A 758 -22.23 22.53 -14.61
C GLU A 758 -22.14 24.00 -14.16
N VAL A 759 -22.12 24.26 -12.84
CA VAL A 759 -22.13 25.65 -12.33
C VAL A 759 -20.75 26.25 -12.05
N GLN A 760 -19.73 25.42 -11.83
CA GLN A 760 -18.37 25.81 -11.43
C GLN A 760 -17.29 24.95 -12.11
N PRO A 761 -17.26 24.87 -13.47
CA PRO A 761 -16.38 23.94 -14.20
C PRO A 761 -14.88 24.21 -14.02
N HIS A 762 -14.48 25.35 -13.46
CA HIS A 762 -13.07 25.63 -13.11
C HIS A 762 -12.65 25.08 -11.74
N ALA A 763 -13.60 24.88 -10.81
CA ALA A 763 -13.34 24.21 -9.53
C ALA A 763 -13.66 22.71 -9.59
N PHE A 764 -14.52 22.29 -10.52
CA PHE A 764 -14.95 20.92 -10.73
C PHE A 764 -14.88 20.61 -12.23
N PRO A 765 -13.71 20.27 -12.79
CA PRO A 765 -13.53 20.10 -14.24
C PRO A 765 -14.21 18.85 -14.81
N HIS A 766 -14.67 17.94 -13.95
CA HIS A 766 -15.37 16.72 -14.34
C HIS A 766 -16.66 16.49 -13.53
N PRO A 767 -17.76 16.04 -14.15
CA PRO A 767 -18.99 15.67 -13.43
C PRO A 767 -18.82 14.37 -12.62
N TYR A 768 -17.84 13.53 -13.00
CA TYR A 768 -17.42 12.32 -12.28
C TYR A 768 -15.89 12.38 -12.13
N PRO A 769 -15.35 13.04 -11.10
CA PRO A 769 -13.91 13.29 -10.98
C PRO A 769 -13.07 12.02 -10.82
N LEU A 770 -13.63 10.97 -10.21
CA LEU A 770 -13.00 9.64 -10.18
C LEU A 770 -13.33 8.87 -11.47
N VAL A 771 -12.46 8.99 -12.47
CA VAL A 771 -12.61 8.33 -13.78
C VAL A 771 -11.91 6.95 -13.78
N PRO A 772 -12.65 5.84 -13.94
CA PRO A 772 -12.03 4.51 -14.06
C PRO A 772 -11.16 4.37 -15.31
N ARG A 773 -10.02 3.68 -15.18
CA ARG A 773 -9.19 3.25 -16.31
C ARG A 773 -9.96 2.24 -17.17
N ALA A 774 -10.31 2.59 -18.40
CA ALA A 774 -11.01 1.67 -19.30
C ALA A 774 -10.10 0.50 -19.72
N ILE A 775 -10.61 -0.72 -19.60
CA ILE A 775 -9.99 -1.97 -20.09
C ILE A 775 -11.05 -2.82 -20.81
N THR A 776 -10.62 -3.67 -21.74
CA THR A 776 -11.51 -4.53 -22.52
C THR A 776 -11.31 -5.99 -22.19
N PHE A 777 -12.34 -6.82 -22.34
CA PHE A 777 -12.18 -8.27 -22.35
C PHE A 777 -11.15 -8.70 -23.41
N GLY A 778 -10.33 -9.69 -23.07
CA GLY A 778 -9.15 -10.11 -23.84
C GLY A 778 -7.86 -10.08 -23.02
N ASP A 779 -6.74 -10.06 -23.74
CA ASP A 779 -5.42 -9.85 -23.17
C ASP A 779 -5.17 -8.35 -22.92
N PHE A 780 -4.75 -7.99 -21.71
CA PHE A 780 -4.33 -6.62 -21.36
C PHE A 780 -3.24 -6.64 -20.28
N ASP A 781 -2.44 -5.57 -20.18
CA ASP A 781 -1.42 -5.41 -19.14
C ASP A 781 -1.27 -3.92 -18.81
N VAL A 782 -1.84 -3.49 -17.67
CA VAL A 782 -1.80 -2.11 -17.21
C VAL A 782 -0.88 -2.00 -16.00
N SER A 783 0.14 -1.15 -16.09
CA SER A 783 1.07 -0.87 -14.98
C SER A 783 0.62 0.36 -14.19
N VAL A 784 0.60 0.24 -12.86
CA VAL A 784 0.37 1.35 -11.93
C VAL A 784 1.66 1.58 -11.11
N PRO A 785 2.38 2.69 -11.33
CA PRO A 785 3.71 2.90 -10.76
C PRO A 785 3.70 3.30 -9.29
N THR A 786 2.58 3.83 -8.78
CA THR A 786 2.38 4.16 -7.37
C THR A 786 0.91 4.10 -7.01
N LEU A 787 0.63 3.53 -5.84
CA LEU A 787 -0.67 3.55 -5.18
C LEU A 787 -0.44 3.78 -3.68
N ARG A 788 -0.92 4.90 -3.14
CA ARG A 788 -0.68 5.29 -1.74
C ARG A 788 -1.55 4.50 -0.75
N ALA A 789 -1.09 4.41 0.50
CA ALA A 789 -1.85 3.93 1.65
C ALA A 789 -3.27 4.56 1.73
N GLY A 790 -4.29 3.72 1.89
CA GLY A 790 -5.68 4.16 2.06
C GLY A 790 -6.44 4.47 0.76
N THR A 791 -5.89 4.13 -0.41
CA THR A 791 -6.42 4.57 -1.72
C THR A 791 -6.55 3.42 -2.72
N ALA A 792 -7.08 3.67 -3.93
CA ALA A 792 -7.27 2.64 -4.96
C ALA A 792 -7.08 3.12 -6.41
N SER A 793 -6.62 2.20 -7.28
CA SER A 793 -6.78 2.31 -8.73
C SER A 793 -8.09 1.65 -9.13
N ILE A 794 -8.92 2.37 -9.89
CA ILE A 794 -10.21 1.88 -10.38
C ILE A 794 -10.13 1.61 -11.89
N PHE A 795 -10.66 0.46 -12.32
CA PHE A 795 -10.70 0.04 -13.72
C PHE A 795 -12.13 -0.32 -14.10
N GLU A 796 -12.55 0.01 -15.33
CA GLU A 796 -13.84 -0.43 -15.89
C GLU A 796 -13.60 -1.42 -17.04
N LEU A 797 -13.97 -2.67 -16.82
CA LEU A 797 -13.87 -3.77 -17.77
C LEU A 797 -15.17 -3.94 -18.55
N SER A 798 -15.08 -3.86 -19.87
CA SER A 798 -16.25 -3.93 -20.76
C SER A 798 -15.90 -4.47 -22.16
N GLY A 799 -16.86 -4.43 -23.09
CA GLY A 799 -16.68 -4.84 -24.48
C GLY A 799 -17.21 -6.25 -24.77
N ALA A 800 -16.81 -6.81 -25.91
CA ALA A 800 -17.25 -8.14 -26.32
C ALA A 800 -16.43 -9.23 -25.61
N GLN A 801 -17.09 -10.05 -24.79
CA GLN A 801 -16.46 -11.19 -24.14
C GLN A 801 -16.56 -12.44 -25.04
N THR A 802 -15.42 -13.07 -25.34
CA THR A 802 -15.31 -14.25 -26.22
C THR A 802 -15.04 -15.56 -25.47
N GLY A 803 -14.76 -15.47 -24.16
CA GLY A 803 -14.45 -16.59 -23.28
C GLY A 803 -14.22 -16.12 -21.83
N PRO A 804 -13.92 -17.03 -20.89
CA PRO A 804 -13.64 -16.64 -19.51
C PRO A 804 -12.43 -15.70 -19.45
N GLN A 805 -12.51 -14.70 -18.57
CA GLN A 805 -11.54 -13.62 -18.43
C GLN A 805 -10.76 -13.79 -17.14
N THR A 806 -9.44 -13.92 -17.20
CA THR A 806 -8.62 -13.78 -15.99
C THR A 806 -8.36 -12.32 -15.65
N ILE A 807 -8.25 -12.06 -14.35
CA ILE A 807 -7.76 -10.84 -13.73
C ILE A 807 -6.56 -11.27 -12.86
N GLU A 808 -5.33 -11.03 -13.34
CA GLU A 808 -4.11 -11.24 -12.58
C GLU A 808 -3.65 -9.92 -11.93
N LEU A 809 -3.44 -9.93 -10.61
CA LEU A 809 -2.74 -8.88 -9.90
C LEU A 809 -1.31 -9.33 -9.61
N ALA A 810 -0.33 -8.64 -10.21
CA ALA A 810 1.10 -8.94 -10.07
C ALA A 810 1.87 -7.73 -9.54
N SER A 811 3.10 -7.94 -9.03
CA SER A 811 4.00 -6.82 -8.72
C SER A 811 4.45 -6.07 -9.98
N ALA A 812 4.94 -4.84 -9.82
CA ALA A 812 5.49 -4.04 -10.92
C ALA A 812 6.61 -4.76 -11.71
N SER A 813 7.45 -5.55 -11.03
CA SER A 813 8.51 -6.37 -11.64
C SER A 813 8.02 -7.68 -12.28
N GLY A 814 6.74 -8.04 -12.07
CA GLY A 814 6.25 -9.39 -12.25
C GLY A 814 6.54 -10.29 -11.04
N GLY A 815 5.65 -11.26 -10.81
CA GLY A 815 5.64 -12.12 -9.62
C GLY A 815 4.50 -11.80 -8.66
N ALA A 816 4.60 -12.30 -7.43
CA ALA A 816 3.58 -12.14 -6.39
C ALA A 816 3.29 -10.65 -6.09
N PRO A 817 2.02 -10.23 -5.97
CA PRO A 817 1.67 -8.85 -5.68
C PRO A 817 2.04 -8.44 -4.25
N PRO A 818 2.26 -7.13 -3.98
CA PRO A 818 2.50 -6.64 -2.62
C PRO A 818 1.37 -7.03 -1.66
N THR A 819 1.72 -7.50 -0.46
CA THR A 819 0.76 -7.98 0.55
C THR A 819 -0.17 -6.89 1.10
N THR A 820 0.18 -5.62 0.88
CA THR A 820 -0.65 -4.45 1.16
C THR A 820 -1.85 -4.33 0.21
N LEU A 821 -1.77 -4.88 -1.01
CA LEU A 821 -2.83 -4.73 -2.00
C LEU A 821 -3.97 -5.73 -1.80
N GLY A 822 -5.19 -5.27 -2.02
CA GLY A 822 -6.39 -6.09 -2.15
C GLY A 822 -7.12 -5.81 -3.47
N LEU A 823 -8.06 -6.68 -3.81
CA LEU A 823 -8.86 -6.59 -5.03
C LEU A 823 -10.36 -6.60 -4.67
N HIS A 824 -11.14 -5.67 -5.19
CA HIS A 824 -12.60 -5.67 -5.04
C HIS A 824 -13.23 -5.55 -6.42
N ILE A 825 -13.98 -6.58 -6.83
CA ILE A 825 -14.63 -6.65 -8.15
C ILE A 825 -16.13 -6.48 -7.96
N VAL A 826 -16.75 -5.60 -8.71
CA VAL A 826 -18.20 -5.36 -8.76
C VAL A 826 -18.69 -5.59 -10.18
N ARG A 827 -19.80 -6.30 -10.37
CA ARG A 827 -20.49 -6.32 -11.68
C ARG A 827 -21.53 -5.21 -11.71
N VAL A 828 -21.36 -4.24 -12.61
CA VAL A 828 -22.27 -3.10 -12.74
C VAL A 828 -23.32 -3.29 -13.84
N GLN A 829 -23.11 -4.21 -14.80
CA GLN A 829 -24.08 -4.64 -15.82
C GLN A 829 -23.93 -6.13 -16.15
#